data_AF-A0A922LRT7-F1
#
_entry.id   AF-A0A922LRT7-F1
#
_cell.length_a   1.000
_cell.length_b   1.000
_cell.length_c   1.000
_cell.angle_alpha   90.00
_cell.angle_beta   90.00
_cell.angle_gamma   90.00
#
_symmetry.space_group_name_H-M   'P 1'
#
loop_
_entity.id
_entity.type
_entity.pdbx_description
1 polymer ?
#
loop_
_entity_poly.entity_id
_entity_poly.type
_entity_poly.pdbx_seq_one_letter_code
_entity_poly.pdbx_strand_id
1 'polypeptide(L)'
;MLQIQRGLIIISSVCIIYLVIIWLSSIKLIVHHSPLYKINENEYFKNCIKSKHSWIRCTKYLNLISNQKIISLDSYSQRWPPSSVTYLIDERLHSFNLALHFSLAHNATDSKDEDLYNKFADMVSNSYKQEELLTGMEPEYMGSNSTDYSRFPQNLNFSKPIYDIQNAIPIHTKPINNPEMFALRVPKSVCRPYYNELIPNLIVIIKSSVYNFEYRDRARRTFMQKKLWPNFSVQFVFVLGIPMENESNSFRFDGNTYVLDTKWWRFSKHYGSSKWPFVKQLSLEADLYDDLLIGSFHDTYYNLTKKMIFCLRWLSAFCPKQVPLYLFIDDDYDLVPKNVITFYDNNTEDYLRNMNGGYIRSSRTVFRPMVDETSSVWAMTVKEFPWISYPPYYHGLTYVIGASLVHRLAIASAFVKEIRIDDAYLGILFNKLNITLVHLNIIGPSLTKKDIMSGGINVHHKISKRIMNWSSGLDPIRIQMKLYKQSVELTIKSICIKINNLNHLQYLRNYTICSYNKLEEITQSKIIWMNFIYQSKFIHHHYDYLKQITITNSFTHFMFFYNQNDQIQHNNNNTILLDLKIHYNIRYDNRIIYHFNDDYSMKNESYINHRILTRNEIVEPVTFILMEHHPKQFNVTEALQAISSGLSLNEIPCNNNDLIAIRLPKRTCDPCSRTKNVHLVVIVKSCVYCFEQRVFARKTYMNKDMWKNFRVQLVFTGGLPTPNETNTYHFDGFMTTPTIDAMQLSSKHDVSKWSAVKILSNESKIYDDMLIGAFHDTYFNLTTKMMLSLRWATNFCISQSPLFLFIDDD
;
A
#
# COMPACT_ATOMS: atom_id res chain seq x y z
N MET A 1 -65.15 -29.68 -31.54
CA MET A 1 -65.15 -28.97 -30.23
C MET A 1 -63.83 -29.08 -29.47
N LEU A 2 -63.30 -30.28 -29.22
CA LEU A 2 -62.06 -30.47 -28.43
C LEU A 2 -60.80 -29.77 -28.99
N GLN A 3 -60.66 -29.63 -30.31
CA GLN A 3 -59.55 -28.88 -30.92
C GLN A 3 -59.67 -27.36 -30.72
N ILE A 4 -60.89 -26.82 -30.71
CA ILE A 4 -61.15 -25.39 -30.48
C ILE A 4 -60.88 -25.03 -29.00
N GLN A 5 -61.26 -25.91 -28.07
CA GLN A 5 -60.93 -25.76 -26.65
C GLN A 5 -59.41 -25.79 -26.39
N ARG A 6 -58.67 -26.68 -27.05
CA ARG A 6 -57.19 -26.71 -26.94
C ARG A 6 -56.55 -25.45 -27.54
N GLY A 7 -57.06 -24.95 -28.67
CA GLY A 7 -56.61 -23.69 -29.27
C GLY A 7 -56.85 -22.48 -28.36
N LEU A 8 -58.03 -22.37 -27.74
CA LEU A 8 -58.38 -21.29 -26.81
C LEU A 8 -57.52 -21.30 -25.53
N ILE A 9 -57.22 -22.48 -24.98
CA ILE A 9 -56.34 -22.63 -23.80
C ILE A 9 -54.89 -22.24 -24.14
N ILE A 10 -54.40 -22.59 -25.32
CA ILE A 10 -53.06 -22.19 -25.76
C ILE A 10 -52.99 -20.67 -25.97
N ILE A 11 -54.00 -20.08 -26.61
CA ILE A 11 -54.08 -18.62 -26.82
C ILE A 11 -54.16 -17.89 -25.47
N SER A 12 -54.98 -18.35 -24.52
CA SER A 12 -55.06 -17.71 -23.20
C SER A 12 -53.74 -17.83 -22.42
N SER A 13 -53.06 -18.97 -22.53
CA SER A 13 -51.77 -19.20 -21.86
C SER A 13 -50.66 -18.32 -22.46
N VAL A 14 -50.63 -18.17 -23.78
CA VAL A 14 -49.69 -17.26 -24.47
C VAL A 14 -50.00 -15.81 -24.15
N CYS A 15 -51.27 -15.40 -24.09
CA CYS A 15 -51.66 -14.05 -23.67
C CYS A 15 -51.28 -13.76 -22.21
N ILE A 16 -51.45 -14.72 -21.30
CA ILE A 16 -51.02 -14.57 -19.90
C ILE A 16 -49.50 -14.44 -19.80
N ILE A 17 -48.74 -15.28 -20.53
CA ILE A 17 -47.28 -15.16 -20.58
C ILE A 17 -46.86 -13.79 -21.15
N TYR A 18 -47.51 -13.32 -22.21
CA TYR A 18 -47.21 -12.03 -22.82
C TYR A 18 -47.56 -10.85 -21.90
N LEU A 19 -48.68 -10.92 -21.17
CA LEU A 19 -49.05 -9.94 -20.16
C LEU A 19 -48.09 -9.95 -18.96
N VAL A 20 -47.62 -11.13 -18.53
CA VAL A 20 -46.58 -11.24 -17.49
C VAL A 20 -45.25 -10.67 -17.98
N ILE A 21 -44.88 -10.89 -19.25
CA ILE A 21 -43.67 -10.30 -19.84
C ILE A 21 -43.79 -8.77 -19.93
N ILE A 22 -44.94 -8.23 -20.37
CA ILE A 22 -45.22 -6.79 -20.40
C ILE A 22 -45.21 -6.20 -18.99
N TRP A 23 -45.81 -6.89 -18.02
CA TRP A 23 -45.84 -6.45 -16.63
C TRP A 23 -44.43 -6.46 -16.01
N LEU A 24 -43.63 -7.50 -16.25
CA LEU A 24 -42.23 -7.59 -15.83
C LEU A 24 -41.34 -6.56 -16.54
N SER A 25 -41.57 -6.26 -17.82
CA SER A 25 -40.83 -5.22 -18.55
C SER A 25 -41.22 -3.81 -18.07
N SER A 26 -42.50 -3.60 -17.74
CA SER A 26 -43.00 -2.36 -17.13
C SER A 26 -42.42 -2.14 -15.73
N ILE A 27 -42.32 -3.19 -14.90
CA ILE A 27 -41.65 -3.14 -13.59
C ILE A 27 -40.16 -2.84 -13.74
N LYS A 28 -39.47 -3.48 -14.69
CA LYS A 28 -38.05 -3.15 -14.98
C LYS A 28 -37.90 -1.68 -15.39
N LEU A 29 -38.78 -1.16 -16.23
CA LEU A 29 -38.80 0.26 -16.62
C LEU A 29 -39.02 1.19 -15.41
N ILE A 30 -39.98 0.88 -14.53
CA ILE A 30 -40.26 1.68 -13.32
C ILE A 30 -39.08 1.66 -12.35
N VAL A 31 -38.46 0.49 -12.14
CA VAL A 31 -37.29 0.33 -11.24
C VAL A 31 -36.08 1.10 -11.77
N HIS A 32 -35.81 1.03 -13.09
CA HIS A 32 -34.70 1.76 -13.73
C HIS A 32 -34.85 3.29 -13.70
N HIS A 33 -36.07 3.81 -13.54
CA HIS A 33 -36.33 5.26 -13.46
C HIS A 33 -36.41 5.81 -12.03
N SER A 34 -36.32 4.98 -10.98
CA SER A 34 -36.37 5.46 -9.60
C SER A 34 -35.11 6.28 -9.22
N PRO A 35 -35.22 7.42 -8.50
CA PRO A 35 -34.07 8.20 -8.03
C PRO A 35 -33.07 7.36 -7.24
N LEU A 36 -33.56 6.41 -6.45
CA LEU A 36 -32.75 5.49 -5.67
C LEU A 36 -31.92 4.55 -6.55
N TYR A 37 -32.48 4.06 -7.67
CA TYR A 37 -31.72 3.25 -8.63
C TYR A 37 -30.58 4.07 -9.26
N LYS A 38 -30.85 5.31 -9.67
CA LYS A 38 -29.82 6.20 -10.23
C LYS A 38 -28.70 6.51 -9.25
N ILE A 39 -29.03 6.70 -7.98
CA ILE A 39 -28.05 6.88 -6.89
C ILE A 39 -27.22 5.61 -6.69
N ASN A 40 -27.87 4.44 -6.65
CA ASN A 40 -27.19 3.15 -6.53
C ASN A 40 -26.26 2.87 -7.73
N GLU A 41 -26.62 3.35 -8.91
CA GLU A 41 -25.78 3.28 -10.10
C GLU A 41 -24.73 4.39 -10.20
N ASN A 42 -24.72 5.30 -9.23
CA ASN A 42 -23.80 6.42 -9.14
C ASN A 42 -23.81 7.29 -10.42
N GLU A 43 -25.00 7.49 -10.98
CA GLU A 43 -25.16 8.05 -12.33
C GLU A 43 -24.57 9.46 -12.43
N TYR A 44 -24.80 10.31 -11.42
CA TYR A 44 -24.29 11.68 -11.41
C TYR A 44 -22.78 11.76 -11.42
N PHE A 45 -22.11 11.05 -10.51
CA PHE A 45 -20.64 11.06 -10.45
C PHE A 45 -20.05 10.45 -11.73
N LYS A 46 -20.63 9.37 -12.26
CA LYS A 46 -20.25 8.80 -13.57
C LYS A 46 -20.39 9.83 -14.70
N ASN A 47 -21.48 10.60 -14.71
CA ASN A 47 -21.69 11.67 -15.68
C ASN A 47 -20.64 12.79 -15.54
N CYS A 48 -20.27 13.15 -14.31
CA CYS A 48 -19.25 14.15 -14.04
C CYS A 48 -17.87 13.75 -14.54
N ILE A 49 -17.52 12.47 -14.49
CA ILE A 49 -16.19 11.99 -14.90
C ILE A 49 -16.12 11.54 -16.37
N LYS A 50 -17.18 11.70 -17.17
CA LYS A 50 -17.18 11.31 -18.60
C LYS A 50 -16.07 12.00 -19.41
N SER A 51 -15.78 13.25 -19.11
CA SER A 51 -14.74 14.04 -19.76
C SER A 51 -14.20 15.12 -18.83
N LYS A 52 -13.03 15.69 -19.17
CA LYS A 52 -12.49 16.86 -18.45
C LYS A 52 -13.50 18.02 -18.41
N HIS A 53 -14.19 18.27 -19.51
CA HIS A 53 -15.19 19.35 -19.58
C HIS A 53 -16.39 19.08 -18.67
N SER A 54 -16.88 17.84 -18.64
CA SER A 54 -17.95 17.40 -17.73
C SER A 54 -17.53 17.59 -16.28
N TRP A 55 -16.29 17.26 -15.94
CA TRP A 55 -15.76 17.38 -14.58
C TRP A 55 -15.67 18.83 -14.12
N ILE A 56 -15.13 19.72 -14.96
CA ILE A 56 -15.10 21.17 -14.69
C ILE A 56 -16.51 21.74 -14.50
N ARG A 57 -17.47 21.32 -15.35
CA ARG A 57 -18.86 21.77 -15.24
C ARG A 57 -19.51 21.29 -13.94
N CYS A 58 -19.28 20.04 -13.55
CA CYS A 58 -19.81 19.49 -12.31
C CYS A 58 -19.22 20.17 -11.08
N THR A 59 -17.89 20.32 -10.99
CA THR A 59 -17.26 20.95 -9.82
C THR A 59 -17.67 22.42 -9.66
N LYS A 60 -17.83 23.15 -10.77
CA LYS A 60 -18.43 24.50 -10.74
C LYS A 60 -19.86 24.47 -10.24
N TYR A 61 -20.69 23.54 -10.71
CA TYR A 61 -22.07 23.43 -10.26
C TYR A 61 -22.19 23.07 -8.78
N LEU A 62 -21.40 22.08 -8.30
CA LEU A 62 -21.31 21.71 -6.89
C LEU A 62 -20.89 22.90 -6.01
N ASN A 63 -19.92 23.70 -6.46
CA ASN A 63 -19.52 24.93 -5.76
C ASN A 63 -20.62 26.00 -5.76
N LEU A 64 -21.42 26.10 -6.82
CA LEU A 64 -22.54 27.05 -6.87
C LEU A 64 -23.64 26.66 -5.88
N ILE A 65 -24.08 25.40 -5.91
CA ILE A 65 -25.19 24.93 -5.05
C ILE A 65 -24.79 24.82 -3.57
N SER A 66 -23.52 24.50 -3.27
CA SER A 66 -23.04 24.48 -1.87
C SER A 66 -22.90 25.88 -1.25
N ASN A 67 -22.74 26.92 -2.08
CA ASN A 67 -22.68 28.31 -1.64
C ASN A 67 -24.05 29.01 -1.61
N GLN A 68 -25.09 28.41 -2.19
CA GLN A 68 -26.45 28.92 -2.06
C GLN A 68 -26.92 28.70 -0.63
N LYS A 69 -27.12 29.79 0.13
CA LYS A 69 -27.97 29.77 1.32
C LYS A 69 -29.38 29.48 0.85
N ILE A 70 -29.77 28.21 0.84
CA ILE A 70 -31.16 27.87 0.47
C ILE A 70 -32.07 28.33 1.60
N ILE A 71 -32.75 29.43 1.31
CA ILE A 71 -34.05 29.78 1.85
C ILE A 71 -35.06 29.02 0.99
N SER A 72 -35.47 27.83 1.43
CA SER A 72 -36.76 27.26 1.03
C SER A 72 -37.27 26.38 2.16
N LEU A 73 -38.01 27.04 3.06
CA LEU A 73 -39.12 26.44 3.78
C LEU A 73 -40.13 25.93 2.74
N ASP A 74 -40.46 24.64 2.76
CA ASP A 74 -41.82 24.17 3.00
C ASP A 74 -41.92 22.63 2.90
N SER A 75 -42.61 22.05 3.89
CA SER A 75 -43.06 20.64 3.98
C SER A 75 -41.93 19.59 3.98
N TYR A 76 -41.53 18.97 5.08
CA TYR A 76 -42.27 18.33 6.17
C TYR A 76 -41.39 18.36 7.43
N SER A 77 -41.98 18.26 8.62
CA SER A 77 -41.27 18.06 9.87
C SER A 77 -40.44 16.77 9.84
N GLN A 78 -39.17 16.86 9.46
CA GLN A 78 -38.26 15.72 9.44
C GLN A 78 -37.43 15.70 10.72
N ARG A 79 -37.38 14.52 11.35
CA ARG A 79 -36.47 14.25 12.46
C ARG A 79 -35.08 13.89 11.96
N TRP A 80 -34.06 14.12 12.77
CA TRP A 80 -32.72 13.55 12.55
C TRP A 80 -32.34 12.53 13.64
N PRO A 81 -31.78 11.36 13.29
CA PRO A 81 -31.62 10.85 11.93
C PRO A 81 -32.97 10.57 11.25
N PRO A 82 -33.05 10.70 9.92
CA PRO A 82 -34.29 10.48 9.18
C PRO A 82 -34.80 9.04 9.38
N SER A 83 -36.10 8.83 9.21
CA SER A 83 -36.68 7.48 9.28
C SER A 83 -36.24 6.57 8.13
N SER A 84 -35.83 7.17 7.01
CA SER A 84 -35.30 6.50 5.83
C SER A 84 -34.28 7.42 5.15
N VAL A 85 -33.20 6.86 4.61
CA VAL A 85 -32.22 7.65 3.84
C VAL A 85 -32.82 8.21 2.53
N THR A 86 -33.97 7.71 2.08
CA THR A 86 -34.69 8.27 0.93
C THR A 86 -35.08 9.73 1.11
N TYR A 87 -35.25 10.21 2.34
CA TYR A 87 -35.51 11.62 2.64
C TYR A 87 -34.30 12.53 2.41
N LEU A 88 -33.11 11.94 2.26
CA LEU A 88 -31.88 12.67 1.95
C LEU A 88 -31.62 12.74 0.44
N ILE A 89 -32.50 12.18 -0.40
CA ILE A 89 -32.33 12.21 -1.85
C ILE A 89 -32.51 13.65 -2.34
N ASP A 90 -31.47 14.18 -2.98
CA ASP A 90 -31.55 15.40 -3.75
C ASP A 90 -31.88 15.08 -5.20
N GLU A 91 -33.04 15.53 -5.67
CA GLU A 91 -33.52 15.26 -7.03
C GLU A 91 -32.74 16.03 -8.12
N ARG A 92 -32.04 17.11 -7.77
CA ARG A 92 -31.25 17.91 -8.73
C ARG A 92 -30.00 17.15 -9.14
N LEU A 93 -29.37 16.47 -8.18
CA LEU A 93 -28.15 15.72 -8.40
C LEU A 93 -28.36 14.22 -8.52
N HIS A 94 -29.52 13.67 -8.12
CA HIS A 94 -29.67 12.24 -7.87
C HIS A 94 -28.52 11.71 -6.99
N SER A 95 -28.32 12.37 -5.84
CA SER A 95 -27.32 12.01 -4.82
C SER A 95 -27.93 12.20 -3.43
N PHE A 96 -27.28 11.69 -2.38
CA PHE A 96 -27.73 11.97 -1.01
C PHE A 96 -27.15 13.30 -0.54
N ASN A 97 -28.00 14.22 -0.08
CA ASN A 97 -27.60 15.43 0.63
C ASN A 97 -27.63 15.18 2.14
N LEU A 98 -26.47 15.25 2.78
CA LEU A 98 -26.33 15.09 4.22
C LEU A 98 -26.48 16.43 4.97
N ALA A 99 -27.12 17.44 4.38
CA ALA A 99 -27.61 18.58 5.15
C ALA A 99 -28.65 18.13 6.18
N LEU A 100 -28.67 18.77 7.35
CA LEU A 100 -29.73 18.50 8.33
C LEU A 100 -31.01 19.22 7.87
N HIS A 101 -32.08 18.48 7.65
CA HIS A 101 -33.40 19.05 7.34
C HIS A 101 -34.30 18.93 8.56
N PHE A 102 -34.72 20.07 9.13
CA PHE A 102 -35.62 20.15 10.28
C PHE A 102 -36.48 21.41 10.20
N SER A 103 -37.60 21.43 10.94
CA SER A 103 -38.51 22.56 10.99
C SER A 103 -37.98 23.68 11.89
N LEU A 104 -38.11 24.92 11.43
CA LEU A 104 -37.91 26.12 12.25
C LEU A 104 -39.27 26.62 12.74
N ALA A 105 -39.35 27.06 13.99
CA ALA A 105 -40.50 27.79 14.48
C ALA A 105 -40.62 29.15 13.74
N HIS A 106 -41.84 29.68 13.59
CA HIS A 106 -42.08 30.94 12.88
C HIS A 106 -41.29 32.14 13.44
N ASN A 107 -40.96 32.11 14.73
CA ASN A 107 -40.18 33.13 15.41
C ASN A 107 -38.71 32.71 15.67
N ALA A 108 -38.20 31.71 14.95
CA ALA A 108 -36.83 31.25 15.13
C ALA A 108 -35.85 32.38 14.83
N THR A 109 -34.97 32.68 15.78
CA THR A 109 -33.97 33.75 15.65
C THR A 109 -32.61 33.17 15.35
N ASP A 110 -31.78 33.97 14.70
CA ASP A 110 -30.34 33.81 14.79
C ASP A 110 -29.91 33.97 16.26
N SER A 111 -28.78 33.40 16.63
CA SER A 111 -28.35 33.43 18.02
C SER A 111 -27.87 34.82 18.40
N LYS A 112 -28.55 35.47 19.35
CA LYS A 112 -28.12 36.76 19.90
C LYS A 112 -26.72 36.69 20.53
N ASP A 113 -26.31 35.51 20.96
CA ASP A 113 -24.97 35.30 21.50
C ASP A 113 -23.90 35.32 20.41
N GLU A 114 -24.24 35.10 19.13
CA GLU A 114 -23.29 35.21 18.03
C GLU A 114 -22.82 36.67 17.85
N ASP A 115 -23.74 37.64 17.98
CA ASP A 115 -23.39 39.07 17.96
C ASP A 115 -22.49 39.43 19.15
N LEU A 116 -22.78 38.90 20.33
CA LEU A 116 -21.95 39.09 21.53
C LEU A 116 -20.57 38.41 21.37
N TYR A 117 -20.54 37.23 20.78
CA TYR A 117 -19.31 36.50 20.46
C TYR A 117 -18.46 37.28 19.46
N ASN A 118 -19.06 37.83 18.39
CA ASN A 118 -18.34 38.62 17.40
C ASN A 118 -17.75 39.89 18.05
N LYS A 119 -18.52 40.57 18.89
CA LYS A 119 -18.02 41.72 19.69
C LYS A 119 -16.87 41.31 20.61
N PHE A 120 -16.99 40.17 21.30
CA PHE A 120 -15.94 39.63 22.15
C PHE A 120 -14.68 39.28 21.34
N ALA A 121 -14.83 38.59 20.22
CA ALA A 121 -13.72 38.22 19.35
C ALA A 121 -13.01 39.45 18.76
N ASP A 122 -13.76 40.49 18.38
CA ASP A 122 -13.18 41.77 17.94
C ASP A 122 -12.47 42.50 19.08
N MET A 123 -13.03 42.51 20.30
CA MET A 123 -12.39 43.07 21.50
C MET A 123 -11.07 42.37 21.81
N VAL A 124 -11.06 41.03 21.84
CA VAL A 124 -9.86 40.22 22.06
C VAL A 124 -8.86 40.43 20.91
N SER A 125 -9.33 40.50 19.67
CA SER A 125 -8.44 40.74 18.53
C SER A 125 -7.78 42.12 18.59
N ASN A 126 -8.47 43.13 19.13
CA ASN A 126 -7.92 44.48 19.31
C ASN A 126 -6.93 44.55 20.48
N SER A 127 -7.16 43.80 21.56
CA SER A 127 -6.20 43.73 22.68
C SER A 127 -4.88 43.07 22.24
N TYR A 128 -4.94 41.97 21.50
CA TYR A 128 -3.73 41.32 20.94
C TYR A 128 -2.92 42.25 20.03
N LYS A 129 -3.59 43.08 19.22
CA LYS A 129 -2.92 44.08 18.37
C LYS A 129 -2.27 45.23 19.14
N GLN A 130 -2.73 45.52 20.37
CA GLN A 130 -2.08 46.50 21.25
C GLN A 130 -0.88 45.91 22.00
N GLU A 131 -0.89 44.60 22.26
CA GLU A 131 0.19 43.89 22.98
C GLU A 131 1.38 43.48 22.10
N GLU A 132 1.22 43.36 20.77
CA GLU A 132 2.33 42.98 19.85
C GLU A 132 3.45 44.04 19.69
N LEU A 133 3.34 45.21 20.34
CA LEU A 133 4.43 46.20 20.45
C LEU A 133 5.28 46.06 21.72
N LEU A 134 4.91 45.18 22.66
CA LEU A 134 5.66 44.93 23.89
C LEU A 134 5.98 43.44 24.00
N THR A 135 7.18 43.13 23.52
CA THR A 135 7.93 41.87 23.66
C THR A 135 7.58 41.04 24.90
N GLY A 136 7.21 39.77 24.67
CA GLY A 136 7.37 38.64 25.59
C GLY A 136 6.94 38.86 27.04
N MET A 137 5.68 38.56 27.36
CA MET A 137 5.26 38.39 28.76
C MET A 137 4.37 37.16 28.98
N GLU A 138 4.59 36.58 30.14
CA GLU A 138 3.95 35.39 30.73
C GLU A 138 2.43 35.56 30.98
N PRO A 139 1.70 34.44 31.22
CA PRO A 139 0.24 34.35 31.20
C PRO A 139 -0.54 35.13 32.28
N GLU A 140 0.10 35.99 33.07
CA GLU A 140 -0.46 36.50 34.34
C GLU A 140 -1.51 37.62 34.19
N TYR A 141 -1.71 38.20 33.00
CA TYR A 141 -2.69 39.29 32.77
C TYR A 141 -3.99 38.88 32.08
N MET A 142 -4.13 37.62 31.62
CA MET A 142 -5.45 37.08 31.28
C MET A 142 -6.01 36.39 32.51
N GLY A 143 -6.86 37.10 33.26
CA GLY A 143 -7.46 36.66 34.52
C GLY A 143 -7.72 35.15 34.58
N SER A 144 -7.23 34.54 35.66
CA SER A 144 -7.50 33.15 36.03
C SER A 144 -8.95 32.76 35.71
N ASN A 145 -9.14 31.71 34.90
CA ASN A 145 -10.40 31.02 34.54
C ASN A 145 -11.19 31.47 33.29
N SER A 146 -10.57 31.85 32.17
CA SER A 146 -11.34 32.09 30.93
C SER A 146 -11.66 30.83 30.09
N THR A 147 -11.53 29.60 30.61
CA THR A 147 -11.83 28.31 29.92
C THR A 147 -13.33 28.01 29.71
N ASP A 148 -14.19 29.03 29.71
CA ASP A 148 -15.64 28.88 29.48
C ASP A 148 -15.98 28.68 28.00
N TYR A 149 -15.61 27.51 27.47
CA TYR A 149 -15.91 27.11 26.09
C TYR A 149 -17.42 27.01 25.79
N SER A 150 -18.29 27.06 26.81
CA SER A 150 -19.74 27.07 26.63
C SER A 150 -20.22 28.28 25.81
N ARG A 151 -19.44 29.37 25.76
CA ARG A 151 -19.74 30.56 24.96
C ARG A 151 -19.30 30.46 23.50
N PHE A 152 -18.56 29.43 23.10
CA PHE A 152 -18.16 29.26 21.71
C PHE A 152 -19.27 28.58 20.89
N PRO A 153 -19.60 29.11 19.71
CA PRO A 153 -19.66 30.55 19.35
C PRO A 153 -20.92 31.23 19.93
N GLN A 154 -21.75 30.48 20.67
CA GLN A 154 -22.99 30.92 21.29
C GLN A 154 -23.31 30.08 22.53
N ASN A 155 -24.03 30.65 23.50
CA ASN A 155 -24.42 29.96 24.73
C ASN A 155 -25.76 29.21 24.55
N LEU A 156 -25.71 28.12 23.79
CA LEU A 156 -26.87 27.26 23.53
C LEU A 156 -26.84 26.01 24.42
N ASN A 157 -27.97 25.66 25.05
CA ASN A 157 -28.17 24.35 25.68
C ASN A 157 -28.52 23.31 24.59
N PHE A 158 -27.54 22.48 24.23
CA PHE A 158 -27.67 21.52 23.13
C PHE A 158 -28.73 20.43 23.37
N SER A 159 -29.09 20.16 24.64
CA SER A 159 -30.05 19.11 24.96
C SER A 159 -31.41 19.36 24.33
N LYS A 160 -31.88 20.62 24.29
CA LYS A 160 -33.19 20.98 23.75
C LYS A 160 -33.25 20.90 22.22
N PRO A 161 -32.37 21.56 21.44
CA PRO A 161 -32.37 21.42 19.98
C PRO A 161 -32.13 19.98 19.51
N ILE A 162 -31.28 19.21 20.21
CA ILE A 162 -31.08 17.79 19.88
C ILE A 162 -32.37 17.00 20.09
N TYR A 163 -33.01 17.14 21.25
CA TYR A 163 -34.27 16.48 21.54
C TYR A 163 -35.34 16.87 20.51
N ASP A 164 -35.46 18.16 20.21
CA ASP A 164 -36.46 18.67 19.28
C ASP A 164 -36.25 18.12 17.87
N ILE A 165 -35.02 18.19 17.36
CA ILE A 165 -34.67 17.65 16.04
C ILE A 165 -34.87 16.13 16.00
N GLN A 166 -34.55 15.40 17.06
CA GLN A 166 -34.76 13.94 17.11
C GLN A 166 -36.24 13.55 17.11
N ASN A 167 -37.12 14.44 17.60
CA ASN A 167 -38.55 14.23 17.71
C ASN A 167 -39.37 15.03 16.67
N ALA A 168 -38.72 15.61 15.65
CA ALA A 168 -39.35 16.45 14.63
C ALA A 168 -40.14 17.65 15.19
N ILE A 169 -39.73 18.18 16.35
CA ILE A 169 -40.29 19.39 16.96
C ILE A 169 -39.58 20.61 16.34
N PRO A 170 -40.32 21.65 15.91
CA PRO A 170 -39.70 22.86 15.38
C PRO A 170 -38.76 23.54 16.38
N ILE A 171 -37.56 23.92 15.93
CA ILE A 171 -36.57 24.59 16.78
C ILE A 171 -36.65 26.11 16.67
N HIS A 172 -36.30 26.81 17.76
CA HIS A 172 -36.32 28.28 17.84
C HIS A 172 -34.95 28.94 17.60
N THR A 173 -33.89 28.16 17.48
CA THR A 173 -32.53 28.66 17.20
C THR A 173 -32.09 28.13 15.85
N LYS A 174 -31.67 29.01 14.95
CA LYS A 174 -31.15 28.60 13.64
C LYS A 174 -29.75 27.96 13.78
N PRO A 175 -29.39 26.99 12.92
CA PRO A 175 -28.03 26.46 12.86
C PRO A 175 -27.06 27.52 12.34
N ILE A 176 -25.81 27.47 12.81
CA ILE A 176 -24.72 28.35 12.37
C ILE A 176 -24.10 27.81 11.08
N ASN A 177 -23.91 26.49 11.03
CA ASN A 177 -23.19 25.81 9.96
C ASN A 177 -23.96 24.56 9.51
N ASN A 178 -24.86 24.73 8.55
CA ASN A 178 -25.56 23.61 7.91
C ASN A 178 -25.40 23.65 6.39
N PRO A 179 -24.17 23.52 5.87
CA PRO A 179 -23.95 23.52 4.43
C PRO A 179 -24.59 22.28 3.78
N GLU A 180 -24.92 22.41 2.50
CA GLU A 180 -25.23 21.28 1.62
C GLU A 180 -24.02 20.35 1.54
N MET A 181 -24.21 19.05 1.75
CA MET A 181 -23.13 18.07 1.79
C MET A 181 -23.50 16.82 1.00
N PHE A 182 -23.23 16.84 -0.31
CA PHE A 182 -23.61 15.74 -1.17
C PHE A 182 -22.64 14.57 -1.05
N ALA A 183 -23.17 13.39 -0.77
CA ALA A 183 -22.46 12.13 -0.91
C ALA A 183 -22.48 11.71 -2.38
N LEU A 184 -21.43 12.09 -3.10
CA LEU A 184 -21.24 11.78 -4.52
C LEU A 184 -21.04 10.28 -4.75
N ARG A 185 -20.53 9.56 -3.75
CA ARG A 185 -20.48 8.09 -3.74
C ARG A 185 -20.71 7.59 -2.33
N VAL A 186 -21.56 6.58 -2.19
CA VAL A 186 -21.78 5.83 -0.95
C VAL A 186 -21.44 4.36 -1.21
N PRO A 187 -20.68 3.69 -0.31
CA PRO A 187 -20.40 2.27 -0.44
C PRO A 187 -21.70 1.46 -0.34
N LYS A 188 -21.90 0.49 -1.22
CA LYS A 188 -23.09 -0.35 -1.24
C LYS A 188 -23.06 -1.39 -0.13
N SER A 189 -21.88 -1.82 0.33
CA SER A 189 -21.69 -2.90 1.31
C SER A 189 -21.56 -2.45 2.76
N VAL A 190 -21.41 -1.15 3.02
CA VAL A 190 -21.25 -0.60 4.37
C VAL A 190 -22.50 0.18 4.74
N CYS A 191 -23.05 -0.06 5.94
CA CYS A 191 -24.24 0.63 6.43
C CYS A 191 -25.43 0.57 5.46
N ARG A 192 -25.78 -0.63 5.00
CA ARG A 192 -26.92 -0.86 4.09
C ARG A 192 -28.24 -0.49 4.75
N PRO A 193 -28.99 0.51 4.25
CA PRO A 193 -30.25 0.92 4.86
C PRO A 193 -31.46 0.08 4.42
N TYR A 194 -31.31 -0.83 3.43
CA TYR A 194 -32.42 -1.48 2.74
C TYR A 194 -32.50 -3.01 2.90
N TYR A 195 -31.55 -3.65 3.59
CA TYR A 195 -31.50 -5.10 3.73
C TYR A 195 -31.34 -5.48 5.21
N ASN A 196 -32.09 -6.50 5.65
CA ASN A 196 -31.94 -7.13 6.97
C ASN A 196 -30.64 -7.94 7.02
N GLU A 197 -29.50 -7.26 7.14
CA GLU A 197 -28.21 -7.90 7.33
C GLU A 197 -27.83 -8.01 8.81
N LEU A 198 -26.90 -8.91 9.07
CA LEU A 198 -26.22 -9.03 10.36
C LEU A 198 -25.56 -7.70 10.70
N ILE A 199 -25.97 -7.13 11.84
CA ILE A 199 -25.42 -5.88 12.39
C ILE A 199 -23.93 -6.09 12.68
N PRO A 200 -23.02 -5.26 12.12
CA PRO A 200 -21.61 -5.39 12.41
C PRO A 200 -21.31 -5.01 13.87
N ASN A 201 -20.32 -5.68 14.47
CA ASN A 201 -19.81 -5.35 15.79
C ASN A 201 -19.14 -3.97 15.77
N LEU A 202 -18.41 -3.68 14.69
CA LEU A 202 -17.61 -2.46 14.54
C LEU A 202 -17.70 -1.92 13.13
N ILE A 203 -17.80 -0.60 13.01
CA ILE A 203 -17.54 0.10 11.75
C ILE A 203 -16.28 0.94 11.92
N VAL A 204 -15.32 0.75 11.02
CA VAL A 204 -14.04 1.45 10.98
C VAL A 204 -14.06 2.49 9.87
N ILE A 205 -13.90 3.74 10.25
CA ILE A 205 -13.84 4.90 9.40
C ILE A 205 -12.37 5.28 9.23
N ILE A 206 -11.88 5.19 7.99
CA ILE A 206 -10.51 5.52 7.65
C ILE A 206 -10.49 6.88 6.95
N LYS A 207 -10.03 7.92 7.65
CA LYS A 207 -9.81 9.25 7.06
C LYS A 207 -8.66 9.14 6.07
N SER A 208 -8.94 9.33 4.77
CA SER A 208 -7.92 9.27 3.72
C SER A 208 -7.94 10.52 2.86
N SER A 209 -6.83 10.82 2.19
CA SER A 209 -6.78 11.90 1.19
C SER A 209 -7.19 11.36 -0.17
N VAL A 210 -7.87 12.17 -0.97
CA VAL A 210 -8.21 11.81 -2.36
C VAL A 210 -7.01 11.20 -3.10
N TYR A 211 -5.80 11.76 -2.93
CA TYR A 211 -4.53 11.34 -3.52
C TYR A 211 -3.86 10.07 -2.93
N ASN A 212 -4.34 9.55 -1.80
CA ASN A 212 -3.67 8.50 -1.02
C ASN A 212 -4.05 7.06 -1.42
N PHE A 213 -4.12 6.73 -2.72
CA PHE A 213 -4.44 5.37 -3.20
C PHE A 213 -3.60 4.27 -2.55
N GLU A 214 -2.27 4.46 -2.48
CA GLU A 214 -1.35 3.47 -1.92
C GLU A 214 -1.63 3.17 -0.43
N TYR A 215 -2.06 4.17 0.33
CA TYR A 215 -2.37 4.01 1.75
C TYR A 215 -3.67 3.20 1.92
N ARG A 216 -4.67 3.44 1.06
CA ARG A 216 -5.90 2.63 1.01
C ARG A 216 -5.62 1.19 0.60
N ASP A 217 -4.84 0.97 -0.45
CA ASP A 217 -4.44 -0.38 -0.89
C ASP A 217 -3.60 -1.13 0.15
N ARG A 218 -2.77 -0.41 0.92
CA ARG A 218 -2.04 -0.98 2.05
C ARG A 218 -3.01 -1.42 3.14
N ALA A 219 -3.93 -0.56 3.57
CA ALA A 219 -4.93 -0.89 4.59
C ALA A 219 -5.75 -2.12 4.16
N ARG A 220 -6.21 -2.16 2.90
CA ARG A 220 -6.89 -3.32 2.28
C ARG A 220 -6.09 -4.60 2.41
N ARG A 221 -4.78 -4.59 2.10
CA ARG A 221 -3.88 -5.75 2.16
C ARG A 221 -3.43 -6.13 3.58
N THR A 222 -3.72 -5.30 4.57
CA THR A 222 -3.23 -5.47 5.96
C THR A 222 -4.39 -5.68 6.92
N PHE A 223 -4.71 -4.72 7.78
CA PHE A 223 -5.66 -4.88 8.88
C PHE A 223 -7.12 -5.00 8.40
N MET A 224 -7.44 -4.64 7.15
CA MET A 224 -8.79 -4.82 6.60
C MET A 224 -9.07 -6.27 6.12
N GLN A 225 -8.08 -7.15 6.18
CA GLN A 225 -8.24 -8.53 5.72
C GLN A 225 -9.22 -9.29 6.61
N LYS A 226 -10.33 -9.76 6.04
CA LYS A 226 -11.42 -10.48 6.76
C LYS A 226 -10.92 -11.63 7.65
N LYS A 227 -9.89 -12.36 7.20
CA LYS A 227 -9.28 -13.47 7.96
C LYS A 227 -8.70 -13.07 9.31
N LEU A 228 -8.39 -11.79 9.53
CA LEU A 228 -7.84 -11.27 10.78
C LEU A 228 -8.92 -10.95 11.83
N TRP A 229 -10.19 -11.07 11.45
CA TRP A 229 -11.36 -10.77 12.28
C TRP A 229 -12.25 -12.02 12.47
N PRO A 230 -11.72 -13.12 13.02
CA PRO A 230 -12.48 -14.36 13.17
C PRO A 230 -13.64 -14.14 14.15
N ASN A 231 -14.85 -14.54 13.75
CA ASN A 231 -16.08 -14.39 14.54
C ASN A 231 -16.38 -12.95 14.98
N PHE A 232 -15.79 -11.95 14.32
CA PHE A 232 -15.99 -10.54 14.62
C PHE A 232 -16.37 -9.80 13.34
N SER A 233 -17.59 -9.27 13.28
CA SER A 233 -18.09 -8.58 12.10
C SER A 233 -17.61 -7.13 12.10
N VAL A 234 -16.71 -6.81 11.17
CA VAL A 234 -16.20 -5.45 10.97
C VAL A 234 -16.47 -4.99 9.54
N GLN A 235 -16.90 -3.74 9.38
CA GLN A 235 -16.98 -3.07 8.08
C GLN A 235 -16.00 -1.90 8.05
N PHE A 236 -15.37 -1.68 6.90
CA PHE A 236 -14.38 -0.62 6.71
C PHE A 236 -14.85 0.34 5.63
N VAL A 237 -14.67 1.63 5.86
CA VAL A 237 -14.99 2.68 4.88
C VAL A 237 -13.92 3.76 4.89
N PHE A 238 -13.40 4.10 3.72
CA PHE A 238 -12.56 5.28 3.53
C PHE A 238 -13.43 6.50 3.27
N VAL A 239 -13.12 7.61 3.93
CA VAL A 239 -13.85 8.88 3.74
C VAL A 239 -12.97 9.90 3.04
N LEU A 240 -13.46 10.39 1.92
CA LEU A 240 -12.75 11.26 0.97
C LEU A 240 -13.64 12.45 0.57
N GLY A 241 -13.00 13.54 0.16
CA GLY A 241 -13.67 14.57 -0.64
C GLY A 241 -13.32 14.40 -2.13
N ILE A 242 -13.35 15.50 -2.87
CA ILE A 242 -12.92 15.56 -4.27
C ILE A 242 -11.79 16.59 -4.47
N PRO A 243 -10.92 16.42 -5.48
CA PRO A 243 -9.93 17.42 -5.82
C PRO A 243 -10.59 18.56 -6.63
N MET A 244 -9.96 19.74 -6.63
CA MET A 244 -10.40 20.88 -7.45
C MET A 244 -9.38 21.17 -8.56
N GLU A 245 -9.85 21.63 -9.73
CA GLU A 245 -8.98 21.89 -10.90
C GLU A 245 -7.91 22.96 -10.61
N ASN A 246 -8.28 24.03 -9.91
CA ASN A 246 -7.39 25.14 -9.56
C ASN A 246 -6.94 25.05 -8.09
N GLU A 247 -6.35 23.92 -7.72
CA GLU A 247 -5.77 23.75 -6.39
C GLU A 247 -4.57 24.66 -6.15
N SER A 248 -4.53 25.24 -4.96
CA SER A 248 -3.44 26.09 -4.45
C SER A 248 -3.00 25.56 -3.09
N ASN A 249 -1.71 25.71 -2.78
CA ASN A 249 -1.23 25.54 -1.40
C ASN A 249 -1.32 26.82 -0.56
N SER A 250 -1.60 27.96 -1.18
CA SER A 250 -1.78 29.24 -0.49
C SER A 250 -3.26 29.48 -0.21
N PHE A 251 -3.58 29.70 1.07
CA PHE A 251 -4.93 29.96 1.57
C PHE A 251 -4.93 31.26 2.36
N ARG A 252 -6.04 32.01 2.31
CA ARG A 252 -6.21 33.25 3.08
C ARG A 252 -7.36 33.10 4.08
N PHE A 253 -7.05 33.32 5.36
CA PHE A 253 -8.04 33.36 6.44
C PHE A 253 -7.83 34.63 7.27
N ASP A 254 -8.87 35.44 7.43
CA ASP A 254 -8.85 36.72 8.15
C ASP A 254 -7.66 37.62 7.81
N GLY A 255 -7.38 37.76 6.51
CA GLY A 255 -6.27 38.57 5.99
C GLY A 255 -4.89 37.91 6.08
N ASN A 256 -4.73 36.81 6.83
CA ASN A 256 -3.47 36.07 6.96
C ASN A 256 -3.33 35.04 5.85
N THR A 257 -2.11 34.89 5.32
CA THR A 257 -1.79 33.90 4.28
C THR A 257 -1.11 32.68 4.89
N TYR A 258 -1.57 31.49 4.54
CA TYR A 258 -1.07 30.21 5.04
C TYR A 258 -0.65 29.34 3.87
N VAL A 259 0.55 28.74 3.96
CA VAL A 259 1.11 27.89 2.90
C VAL A 259 1.16 26.44 3.37
N LEU A 260 0.40 25.57 2.69
CA LEU A 260 0.38 24.13 2.93
C LEU A 260 1.47 23.41 2.12
N ASP A 261 2.72 23.38 2.58
CA ASP A 261 3.74 22.44 2.03
C ASP A 261 3.58 21.03 2.62
N THR A 262 2.46 20.40 2.30
CA THR A 262 2.11 19.06 2.77
C THR A 262 2.23 18.02 1.67
N LYS A 263 2.19 16.73 2.04
CA LYS A 263 2.11 15.60 1.11
C LYS A 263 0.96 15.77 0.09
N TRP A 264 -0.18 16.30 0.53
CA TRP A 264 -1.33 16.61 -0.33
C TRP A 264 -0.96 17.56 -1.46
N TRP A 265 -0.26 18.66 -1.16
CA TRP A 265 0.12 19.64 -2.18
C TRP A 265 1.13 19.06 -3.17
N ARG A 266 2.12 18.30 -2.68
CA ARG A 266 3.12 17.65 -3.53
C ARG A 266 2.46 16.71 -4.55
N PHE A 267 1.47 15.93 -4.12
CA PHE A 267 0.68 15.11 -5.05
C PHE A 267 -0.15 15.96 -6.00
N SER A 268 -0.90 16.94 -5.50
CA SER A 268 -1.70 17.82 -6.35
C SER A 268 -0.84 18.44 -7.47
N LYS A 269 0.35 18.97 -7.13
CA LYS A 269 1.30 19.55 -8.10
C LYS A 269 1.83 18.54 -9.11
N HIS A 270 2.17 17.33 -8.66
CA HIS A 270 2.69 16.26 -9.52
C HIS A 270 1.69 15.88 -10.62
N TYR A 271 0.39 15.85 -10.31
CA TYR A 271 -0.66 15.49 -11.27
C TYR A 271 -1.11 16.64 -12.20
N GLY A 272 -0.39 17.77 -12.21
CA GLY A 272 -0.61 18.87 -13.15
C GLY A 272 -1.91 19.65 -12.91
N SER A 273 -2.32 20.43 -13.93
CA SER A 273 -3.47 21.33 -13.86
C SER A 273 -4.83 20.65 -14.05
N SER A 274 -4.88 19.41 -14.54
CA SER A 274 -6.13 18.70 -14.81
C SER A 274 -6.31 17.55 -13.84
N LYS A 275 -7.34 17.59 -13.00
CA LYS A 275 -7.62 16.53 -12.01
C LYS A 275 -8.51 15.42 -12.56
N TRP A 276 -9.09 15.60 -13.74
CA TRP A 276 -9.97 14.61 -14.37
C TRP A 276 -9.45 13.16 -14.44
N PRO A 277 -8.21 12.87 -14.91
CA PRO A 277 -7.71 11.49 -14.96
C PRO A 277 -7.68 10.82 -13.58
N PHE A 278 -7.36 11.62 -12.56
CA PHE A 278 -7.29 11.19 -11.18
C PHE A 278 -8.67 10.83 -10.62
N VAL A 279 -9.66 11.70 -10.83
CA VAL A 279 -11.04 11.45 -10.37
C VAL A 279 -11.66 10.26 -11.10
N LYS A 280 -11.27 10.03 -12.36
CA LYS A 280 -11.63 8.80 -13.08
C LYS A 280 -11.04 7.56 -12.41
N GLN A 281 -9.76 7.58 -12.01
CA GLN A 281 -9.13 6.50 -11.25
C GLN A 281 -9.82 6.28 -9.89
N LEU A 282 -10.18 7.35 -9.18
CA LEU A 282 -10.92 7.29 -7.93
C LEU A 282 -12.30 6.62 -8.10
N SER A 283 -13.00 6.92 -9.21
CA SER A 283 -14.26 6.24 -9.51
C SER A 283 -14.08 4.76 -9.78
N LEU A 284 -13.01 4.37 -10.47
CA LEU A 284 -12.70 2.96 -10.72
C LEU A 284 -12.37 2.22 -9.41
N GLU A 285 -11.62 2.87 -8.51
CA GLU A 285 -11.37 2.33 -7.17
C GLU A 285 -12.66 2.14 -6.38
N ALA A 286 -13.55 3.13 -6.39
CA ALA A 286 -14.85 3.06 -5.74
C ALA A 286 -15.73 1.92 -6.28
N ASP A 287 -15.70 1.69 -7.60
CA ASP A 287 -16.43 0.60 -8.24
C ASP A 287 -15.82 -0.78 -7.94
N LEU A 288 -14.49 -0.86 -7.81
CA LEU A 288 -13.77 -2.11 -7.58
C LEU A 288 -13.91 -2.62 -6.14
N TYR A 289 -13.74 -1.74 -5.15
CA TYR A 289 -13.61 -2.14 -3.74
C TYR A 289 -14.87 -1.88 -2.91
N ASP A 290 -15.78 -1.03 -3.37
CA ASP A 290 -17.04 -0.72 -2.69
C ASP A 290 -16.87 -0.26 -1.21
N ASP A 291 -15.75 0.40 -0.92
CA ASP A 291 -15.35 0.85 0.42
C ASP A 291 -15.07 2.36 0.50
N LEU A 292 -15.48 3.13 -0.51
CA LEU A 292 -15.27 4.59 -0.57
C LEU A 292 -16.57 5.38 -0.35
N LEU A 293 -16.55 6.24 0.66
CA LEU A 293 -17.52 7.32 0.86
C LEU A 293 -16.92 8.64 0.37
N ILE A 294 -17.46 9.19 -0.72
CA ILE A 294 -16.91 10.38 -1.39
C ILE A 294 -17.90 11.55 -1.25
N GLY A 295 -17.49 12.60 -0.54
CA GLY A 295 -18.25 13.83 -0.37
C GLY A 295 -17.92 14.90 -1.42
N SER A 296 -18.83 15.84 -1.63
CA SER A 296 -18.69 16.94 -2.60
C SER A 296 -17.78 18.09 -2.16
N PHE A 297 -17.14 18.01 -1.00
CA PHE A 297 -16.24 19.05 -0.50
C PHE A 297 -14.83 18.91 -1.07
N HIS A 298 -14.11 20.03 -1.16
CA HIS A 298 -12.72 20.05 -1.58
C HIS A 298 -11.83 19.36 -0.53
N ASP A 299 -11.19 18.25 -0.91
CA ASP A 299 -10.40 17.42 0.01
C ASP A 299 -9.03 18.03 0.31
N THR A 300 -8.95 18.88 1.33
CA THR A 300 -7.73 19.54 1.80
C THR A 300 -7.59 19.47 3.31
N TYR A 301 -6.39 19.77 3.83
CA TYR A 301 -6.12 19.83 5.26
C TYR A 301 -7.07 20.77 6.01
N TYR A 302 -7.38 21.93 5.44
CA TYR A 302 -8.28 22.92 6.05
C TYR A 302 -9.77 22.56 5.97
N ASN A 303 -10.14 21.52 5.24
CA ASN A 303 -11.51 20.99 5.17
C ASN A 303 -11.68 19.66 5.93
N LEU A 304 -10.72 19.27 6.78
CA LEU A 304 -10.86 18.06 7.61
C LEU A 304 -12.09 18.10 8.52
N THR A 305 -12.45 19.28 9.05
CA THR A 305 -13.68 19.45 9.84
C THR A 305 -14.94 19.13 9.03
N LYS A 306 -14.98 19.55 7.75
CA LYS A 306 -16.09 19.17 6.84
C LYS A 306 -16.11 17.67 6.60
N LYS A 307 -14.95 17.04 6.42
CA LYS A 307 -14.85 15.58 6.30
C LYS A 307 -15.38 14.86 7.54
N MET A 308 -15.08 15.36 8.73
CA MET A 308 -15.58 14.81 9.99
C MET A 308 -17.10 14.99 10.12
N ILE A 309 -17.63 16.18 9.85
CA ILE A 309 -19.08 16.45 9.88
C ILE A 309 -19.81 15.54 8.87
N PHE A 310 -19.29 15.44 7.65
CA PHE A 310 -19.81 14.56 6.60
C PHE A 310 -19.89 13.11 7.08
N CYS A 311 -18.82 12.64 7.74
CA CYS A 311 -18.78 11.30 8.31
C CYS A 311 -19.80 11.11 9.43
N LEU A 312 -19.87 12.02 10.41
CA LEU A 312 -20.82 11.93 11.53
C LEU A 312 -22.27 11.90 11.04
N ARG A 313 -22.61 12.73 10.05
CA ARG A 313 -23.95 12.76 9.45
C ARG A 313 -24.25 11.49 8.65
N TRP A 314 -23.30 10.99 7.86
CA TRP A 314 -23.46 9.73 7.15
C TRP A 314 -23.66 8.56 8.12
N LEU A 315 -22.81 8.41 9.13
CA LEU A 315 -22.95 7.36 10.15
C LEU A 315 -24.31 7.45 10.85
N SER A 316 -24.70 8.65 11.25
CA SER A 316 -25.97 8.89 11.92
C SER A 316 -27.18 8.50 11.07
N ALA A 317 -27.15 8.76 9.76
CA ALA A 317 -28.30 8.55 8.88
C ALA A 317 -28.36 7.15 8.24
N PHE A 318 -27.20 6.55 7.90
CA PHE A 318 -27.13 5.33 7.11
C PHE A 318 -26.95 4.08 7.95
N CYS A 319 -26.17 4.16 9.04
CA CYS A 319 -25.79 2.96 9.77
C CYS A 319 -26.89 2.47 10.70
N PRO A 320 -27.08 1.13 10.83
CA PRO A 320 -28.09 0.58 11.72
C PRO A 320 -27.90 1.09 13.15
N LYS A 321 -29.00 1.47 13.81
CA LYS A 321 -28.98 1.94 15.20
C LYS A 321 -28.41 0.90 16.17
N GLN A 322 -28.37 -0.37 15.79
CA GLN A 322 -27.87 -1.47 16.60
C GLN A 322 -26.34 -1.59 16.56
N VAL A 323 -25.63 -0.92 15.63
CA VAL A 323 -24.17 -0.94 15.63
C VAL A 323 -23.66 -0.35 16.96
N PRO A 324 -22.81 -1.05 17.72
CA PRO A 324 -22.42 -0.55 19.04
C PRO A 324 -21.39 0.56 18.99
N LEU A 325 -20.38 0.42 18.13
CA LEU A 325 -19.16 1.23 18.16
C LEU A 325 -18.69 1.64 16.77
N TYR A 326 -18.21 2.87 16.67
CA TYR A 326 -17.51 3.41 15.51
C TYR A 326 -16.06 3.73 15.89
N LEU A 327 -15.11 3.27 15.08
CA LEU A 327 -13.68 3.57 15.24
C LEU A 327 -13.21 4.44 14.09
N PHE A 328 -12.57 5.56 14.41
CA PHE A 328 -11.97 6.47 13.44
C PHE A 328 -10.46 6.30 13.47
N ILE A 329 -9.82 6.26 12.30
CA ILE A 329 -8.37 6.10 12.15
C ILE A 329 -7.87 6.87 10.93
N ASP A 330 -6.68 7.46 11.01
CA ASP A 330 -6.01 8.05 9.85
C ASP A 330 -5.38 6.98 8.95
N ASP A 331 -5.34 7.23 7.64
CA ASP A 331 -4.86 6.25 6.65
C ASP A 331 -3.37 5.89 6.77
N ASP A 332 -2.60 6.54 7.63
CA ASP A 332 -1.19 6.24 7.95
C ASP A 332 -1.00 5.43 9.25
N TYR A 333 -2.10 5.00 9.89
CA TYR A 333 -2.08 4.01 10.97
C TYR A 333 -2.74 2.70 10.52
N ASP A 334 -2.33 1.61 11.14
CA ASP A 334 -2.94 0.29 10.98
C ASP A 334 -3.52 -0.17 12.32
N LEU A 335 -4.65 -0.87 12.27
CA LEU A 335 -5.23 -1.52 13.45
C LEU A 335 -4.53 -2.83 13.77
N VAL A 336 -4.58 -3.22 15.04
CA VAL A 336 -4.18 -4.55 15.53
C VAL A 336 -5.45 -5.35 15.81
N PRO A 337 -5.93 -6.18 14.85
CA PRO A 337 -7.26 -6.77 14.91
C PRO A 337 -7.54 -7.54 16.20
N LYS A 338 -6.61 -8.38 16.62
CA LYS A 338 -6.73 -9.16 17.87
C LYS A 338 -6.97 -8.28 19.10
N ASN A 339 -6.26 -7.16 19.21
CA ASN A 339 -6.37 -6.27 20.35
C ASN A 339 -7.67 -5.46 20.29
N VAL A 340 -8.12 -5.08 19.09
CA VAL A 340 -9.43 -4.43 18.89
C VAL A 340 -10.57 -5.37 19.31
N ILE A 341 -10.53 -6.63 18.89
CA ILE A 341 -11.51 -7.66 19.29
C ILE A 341 -11.49 -7.83 20.81
N THR A 342 -10.30 -7.98 21.41
CA THR A 342 -10.16 -8.11 22.87
C THR A 342 -10.72 -6.90 23.61
N PHE A 343 -10.46 -5.68 23.12
CA PHE A 343 -11.05 -4.47 23.69
C PHE A 343 -12.57 -4.49 23.59
N TYR A 344 -13.13 -4.89 22.45
CA TYR A 344 -14.57 -4.97 22.26
C TYR A 344 -15.20 -6.01 23.20
N ASP A 345 -14.70 -7.24 23.21
CA ASP A 345 -15.26 -8.37 23.97
C ASP A 345 -15.20 -8.17 25.49
N ASN A 346 -14.24 -7.37 25.97
CA ASN A 346 -14.10 -7.04 27.39
C ASN A 346 -15.11 -5.97 27.87
N ASN A 347 -15.96 -5.45 27.00
CA ASN A 347 -16.92 -4.40 27.33
C ASN A 347 -18.34 -4.81 26.93
N THR A 348 -19.34 -4.38 27.71
CA THR A 348 -20.75 -4.61 27.38
C THR A 348 -21.18 -3.73 26.20
N GLU A 349 -22.18 -4.18 25.43
CA GLU A 349 -22.71 -3.39 24.32
C GLU A 349 -23.20 -2.00 24.78
N ASP A 350 -23.89 -1.93 25.92
CA ASP A 350 -24.38 -0.66 26.48
C ASP A 350 -23.24 0.31 26.81
N TYR A 351 -22.14 -0.19 27.39
CA TYR A 351 -20.96 0.63 27.61
C TYR A 351 -20.37 1.12 26.29
N LEU A 352 -20.20 0.22 25.31
CA LEU A 352 -19.64 0.55 24.00
C LEU A 352 -20.46 1.62 23.26
N ARG A 353 -21.78 1.58 23.37
CA ARG A 353 -22.71 2.52 22.71
C ARG A 353 -22.68 3.91 23.29
N ASN A 354 -22.39 4.03 24.58
CA ASN A 354 -22.43 5.30 25.30
C ASN A 354 -21.03 5.89 25.56
N MET A 355 -19.97 5.12 25.29
CA MET A 355 -18.60 5.58 25.49
C MET A 355 -18.07 6.46 24.35
N ASN A 356 -16.99 7.17 24.65
CA ASN A 356 -16.05 7.74 23.69
C ASN A 356 -14.64 7.46 24.22
N GLY A 357 -13.63 7.31 23.37
CA GLY A 357 -12.29 6.95 23.86
C GLY A 357 -11.17 7.20 22.88
N GLY A 358 -10.00 7.58 23.37
CA GLY A 358 -8.84 7.90 22.54
C GLY A 358 -7.64 8.40 23.34
N TYR A 359 -6.58 8.81 22.65
CA TYR A 359 -5.43 9.45 23.28
C TYR A 359 -5.70 10.95 23.50
N ILE A 360 -5.96 11.34 24.75
CA ILE A 360 -6.31 12.72 25.11
C ILE A 360 -5.09 13.65 24.97
N ARG A 361 -5.29 14.78 24.28
CA ARG A 361 -4.44 15.98 24.38
C ARG A 361 -5.10 16.97 25.33
N SER A 362 -4.49 17.13 26.50
CA SER A 362 -4.95 18.10 27.50
C SER A 362 -4.63 19.53 27.06
N SER A 363 -5.64 20.40 27.04
CA SER A 363 -5.57 21.87 26.95
C SER A 363 -4.34 22.43 26.21
N ARG A 364 -4.26 22.15 24.90
CA ARG A 364 -3.18 22.64 24.01
C ARG A 364 -3.41 24.12 23.71
N THR A 365 -2.35 24.92 23.83
CA THR A 365 -2.33 26.32 23.39
C THR A 365 -2.66 26.41 21.90
N VAL A 366 -3.51 27.36 21.54
CA VAL A 366 -3.87 27.69 20.16
C VAL A 366 -2.71 28.44 19.55
N PHE A 367 -2.11 27.89 18.49
CA PHE A 367 -1.11 28.61 17.73
C PHE A 367 -1.75 29.84 17.08
N ARG A 368 -1.17 31.02 17.29
CA ARG A 368 -1.61 32.26 16.64
C ARG A 368 -0.81 32.50 15.36
N PRO A 369 -1.41 33.16 14.33
CA PRO A 369 -0.67 33.54 13.13
C PRO A 369 0.47 34.47 13.50
N MET A 370 1.61 34.34 12.83
CA MET A 370 2.74 35.26 13.01
C MET A 370 2.60 36.43 12.03
N VAL A 371 2.84 37.65 12.51
CA VAL A 371 2.88 38.85 11.66
C VAL A 371 4.09 38.76 10.72
N ASP A 372 3.89 39.05 9.44
CA ASP A 372 4.92 39.11 8.39
C ASP A 372 5.69 37.80 8.06
N GLU A 373 5.25 36.65 8.58
CA GLU A 373 5.84 35.34 8.30
C GLU A 373 4.81 34.29 7.82
N THR A 374 5.29 33.18 7.22
CA THR A 374 4.43 32.04 6.90
C THR A 374 3.93 31.39 8.18
N SER A 375 2.65 31.59 8.48
CA SER A 375 2.02 31.03 9.66
C SER A 375 1.98 29.51 9.62
N SER A 376 2.18 28.88 10.78
CA SER A 376 1.98 27.42 10.97
C SER A 376 0.66 26.97 10.36
N VAL A 377 0.64 25.79 9.73
CA VAL A 377 -0.60 25.20 9.18
C VAL A 377 -1.64 24.91 10.28
N TRP A 378 -1.22 24.93 11.54
CA TRP A 378 -2.06 24.76 12.73
C TRP A 378 -2.48 26.06 13.38
N ALA A 379 -2.00 27.21 12.88
CA ALA A 379 -2.30 28.51 13.45
C ALA A 379 -3.73 28.94 13.13
N MET A 380 -4.38 29.57 14.11
CA MET A 380 -5.77 30.04 14.05
C MET A 380 -5.91 31.45 14.61
N THR A 381 -6.70 32.26 13.92
CA THR A 381 -6.96 33.64 14.34
C THR A 381 -7.88 33.67 15.57
N VAL A 382 -7.91 34.82 16.24
CA VAL A 382 -8.85 35.09 17.34
C VAL A 382 -10.31 35.06 16.84
N LYS A 383 -10.57 35.47 15.60
CA LYS A 383 -11.91 35.45 15.00
C LYS A 383 -12.41 34.03 14.71
N GLU A 384 -11.49 33.14 14.33
CA GLU A 384 -11.78 31.71 14.19
C GLU A 384 -12.02 31.07 15.56
N PHE A 385 -11.15 31.30 16.54
CA PHE A 385 -11.29 30.79 17.90
C PHE A 385 -10.59 31.70 18.93
N PRO A 386 -11.33 32.38 19.83
CA PRO A 386 -10.77 33.48 20.63
C PRO A 386 -10.02 33.03 21.88
N TRP A 387 -10.22 31.80 22.36
CA TRP A 387 -9.52 31.28 23.53
C TRP A 387 -8.06 30.95 23.23
N ILE A 388 -7.21 31.07 24.25
CA ILE A 388 -5.78 30.79 24.18
C ILE A 388 -5.46 29.29 24.14
N SER A 389 -6.39 28.43 24.55
CA SER A 389 -6.23 26.97 24.54
C SER A 389 -7.50 26.28 24.06
N TYR A 390 -7.37 25.15 23.38
CA TYR A 390 -8.50 24.29 23.03
C TYR A 390 -9.01 23.51 24.27
N PRO A 391 -10.31 23.14 24.33
CA PRO A 391 -10.75 22.14 25.29
C PRO A 391 -10.01 20.82 25.07
N PRO A 392 -9.95 19.91 26.07
CA PRO A 392 -9.40 18.57 25.86
C PRO A 392 -10.03 17.90 24.62
N TYR A 393 -9.21 17.22 23.84
CA TYR A 393 -9.64 16.55 22.61
C TYR A 393 -8.81 15.28 22.35
N TYR A 394 -9.27 14.40 21.46
CA TYR A 394 -8.50 13.22 21.05
C TYR A 394 -7.50 13.57 19.96
N HIS A 395 -6.28 13.05 20.05
CA HIS A 395 -5.35 13.13 18.95
C HIS A 395 -5.91 12.43 17.71
N GLY A 396 -5.82 13.06 16.53
CA GLY A 396 -6.53 12.64 15.31
C GLY A 396 -6.15 11.32 14.67
N LEU A 397 -5.19 10.61 15.25
CA LEU A 397 -4.67 9.33 14.77
C LEU A 397 -5.71 8.21 14.86
N THR A 398 -6.37 8.06 16.00
CA THR A 398 -7.33 6.98 16.28
C THR A 398 -8.18 7.36 17.49
N TYR A 399 -9.49 7.16 17.39
CA TYR A 399 -10.42 7.29 18.50
C TYR A 399 -11.69 6.45 18.23
N VAL A 400 -12.46 6.19 19.26
CA VAL A 400 -13.73 5.45 19.19
C VAL A 400 -14.87 6.30 19.72
N ILE A 401 -16.04 6.18 19.10
CA ILE A 401 -17.26 6.87 19.49
C ILE A 401 -18.41 5.84 19.46
N GLY A 402 -19.11 5.70 20.58
CA GLY A 402 -20.30 4.88 20.68
C GLY A 402 -21.46 5.46 19.89
N ALA A 403 -22.34 4.58 19.39
CA ALA A 403 -23.38 5.00 18.46
C ALA A 403 -24.38 6.01 19.03
N SER A 404 -24.66 5.97 20.34
CA SER A 404 -25.54 6.94 21.00
C SER A 404 -24.98 8.37 20.93
N LEU A 405 -23.65 8.53 20.86
CA LEU A 405 -23.00 9.83 20.80
C LEU A 405 -22.91 10.38 19.37
N VAL A 406 -22.74 9.52 18.36
CA VAL A 406 -22.64 9.95 16.95
C VAL A 406 -23.85 10.76 16.50
N HIS A 407 -25.06 10.34 16.87
CA HIS A 407 -26.28 11.08 16.53
C HIS A 407 -26.32 12.48 17.14
N ARG A 408 -25.88 12.61 18.40
CA ARG A 408 -25.82 13.89 19.11
C ARG A 408 -24.76 14.80 18.49
N LEU A 409 -23.60 14.25 18.16
CA LEU A 409 -22.51 14.96 17.49
C LEU A 409 -22.90 15.46 16.10
N ALA A 410 -23.60 14.63 15.31
CA ALA A 410 -24.08 14.99 13.97
C ALA A 410 -25.04 16.19 13.97
N ILE A 411 -25.92 16.27 14.98
CA ILE A 411 -26.84 17.40 15.15
C ILE A 411 -26.10 18.62 15.72
N ALA A 412 -25.31 18.41 16.77
CA ALA A 412 -24.55 19.47 17.43
C ALA A 412 -23.61 20.20 16.48
N SER A 413 -23.04 19.48 15.51
CA SER A 413 -22.14 20.06 14.53
C SER A 413 -22.80 21.10 13.64
N ALA A 414 -24.13 21.27 13.64
CA ALA A 414 -24.79 22.37 12.93
C ALA A 414 -24.93 23.67 13.73
N PHE A 415 -24.63 23.63 15.03
CA PHE A 415 -24.77 24.75 15.97
C PHE A 415 -23.44 25.20 16.57
N VAL A 416 -22.32 24.69 16.05
CA VAL A 416 -20.97 25.04 16.51
C VAL A 416 -20.15 25.47 15.30
N LYS A 417 -19.69 26.73 15.31
CA LYS A 417 -18.86 27.33 14.26
C LYS A 417 -17.66 26.45 13.95
N GLU A 418 -17.51 26.09 12.67
CA GLU A 418 -16.40 25.26 12.20
C GLU A 418 -15.06 25.95 12.44
N ILE A 419 -14.07 25.15 12.84
CA ILE A 419 -12.66 25.54 12.87
C ILE A 419 -11.86 24.61 11.96
N ARG A 420 -10.66 25.01 11.53
CA ARG A 420 -9.85 24.23 10.56
C ARG A 420 -9.22 22.96 11.12
N ILE A 421 -9.20 22.80 12.45
CA ILE A 421 -8.61 21.65 13.14
C ILE A 421 -9.73 20.71 13.60
N ASP A 422 -9.92 19.59 12.89
CA ASP A 422 -11.01 18.64 13.11
C ASP A 422 -10.98 18.03 14.52
N ASP A 423 -9.80 17.62 14.97
CA ASP A 423 -9.61 17.03 16.30
C ASP A 423 -10.05 17.99 17.43
N ALA A 424 -9.62 19.26 17.33
CA ALA A 424 -9.99 20.28 18.29
C ALA A 424 -11.48 20.64 18.20
N TYR A 425 -12.05 20.67 16.99
CA TYR A 425 -13.49 20.85 16.77
C TYR A 425 -14.29 19.74 17.45
N LEU A 426 -13.85 18.48 17.36
CA LEU A 426 -14.47 17.36 18.05
C LEU A 426 -14.43 17.54 19.58
N GLY A 427 -13.31 18.03 20.13
CA GLY A 427 -13.21 18.39 21.56
C GLY A 427 -14.20 19.48 21.97
N ILE A 428 -14.40 20.49 21.11
CA ILE A 428 -15.42 21.52 21.32
C ILE A 428 -16.82 20.90 21.33
N LEU A 429 -17.15 20.01 20.39
CA LEU A 429 -18.44 19.32 20.39
C LEU A 429 -18.66 18.51 21.66
N PHE A 430 -17.66 17.75 22.12
CA PHE A 430 -17.75 17.00 23.37
C PHE A 430 -17.99 17.93 24.57
N ASN A 431 -17.25 19.04 24.67
CA ASN A 431 -17.45 20.03 25.72
C ASN A 431 -18.87 20.62 25.68
N LYS A 432 -19.37 21.03 24.51
CA LYS A 432 -20.71 21.63 24.32
C LYS A 432 -21.85 20.65 24.63
N LEU A 433 -21.60 19.36 24.49
CA LEU A 433 -22.54 18.29 24.82
C LEU A 433 -22.39 17.76 26.26
N ASN A 434 -21.47 18.35 27.04
CA ASN A 434 -21.09 17.90 28.38
C ASN A 434 -20.70 16.40 28.40
N ILE A 435 -19.92 15.98 27.40
CA ILE A 435 -19.38 14.63 27.29
C ILE A 435 -17.95 14.64 27.82
N THR A 436 -17.69 13.84 28.85
CA THR A 436 -16.34 13.65 29.39
C THR A 436 -15.54 12.72 28.48
N LEU A 437 -14.31 13.11 28.16
CA LEU A 437 -13.39 12.27 27.39
C LEU A 437 -12.82 11.15 28.25
N VAL A 438 -12.66 9.96 27.65
CA VAL A 438 -12.04 8.80 28.29
C VAL A 438 -10.69 8.54 27.64
N HIS A 439 -9.63 8.57 28.44
CA HIS A 439 -8.30 8.21 27.95
C HIS A 439 -8.19 6.69 27.78
N LEU A 440 -7.77 6.23 26.61
CA LEU A 440 -7.51 4.82 26.34
C LEU A 440 -6.01 4.58 26.16
N ASN A 441 -5.36 3.97 27.16
CA ASN A 441 -3.94 3.63 27.12
C ASN A 441 -3.56 2.67 25.96
N ILE A 442 -4.55 1.97 25.41
CA ILE A 442 -4.40 1.10 24.25
C ILE A 442 -4.33 1.87 22.92
N ILE A 443 -4.52 3.19 22.93
CA ILE A 443 -4.42 4.06 21.75
C ILE A 443 -3.27 5.05 21.96
N GLY A 444 -2.41 5.23 20.96
CA GLY A 444 -1.34 6.23 21.03
C GLY A 444 -0.61 6.53 19.73
N PRO A 445 0.08 7.69 19.65
CA PRO A 445 0.81 8.14 18.45
C PRO A 445 2.12 7.40 18.20
N SER A 446 2.64 6.70 19.19
CA SER A 446 3.96 6.06 19.11
C SER A 446 3.99 4.75 19.85
N LEU A 447 2.90 3.98 19.76
CA LEU A 447 2.85 2.64 20.36
C LEU A 447 3.96 1.78 19.75
N THR A 448 4.86 1.34 20.62
CA THR A 448 5.98 0.47 20.30
C THR A 448 5.51 -0.98 20.23
N LYS A 449 6.39 -1.87 19.79
CA LYS A 449 6.14 -3.32 19.84
C LYS A 449 5.69 -3.80 21.23
N LYS A 450 6.28 -3.28 22.31
CA LYS A 450 5.92 -3.65 23.69
C LYS A 450 4.48 -3.25 24.01
N ASP A 451 4.06 -2.07 23.56
CA ASP A 451 2.71 -1.55 23.80
C ASP A 451 1.68 -2.39 23.02
N ILE A 452 1.99 -2.75 21.77
CA ILE A 452 1.15 -3.66 20.98
C ILE A 452 1.02 -5.04 21.65
N MET A 453 2.12 -5.59 22.17
CA MET A 453 2.08 -6.84 22.94
C MET A 453 1.27 -6.73 24.25
N SER A 454 1.10 -5.51 24.76
CA SER A 454 0.36 -5.21 25.99
C SER A 454 -1.10 -4.80 25.74
N GLY A 455 -1.58 -4.87 24.49
CA GLY A 455 -2.97 -4.58 24.14
C GLY A 455 -3.19 -3.33 23.28
N GLY A 456 -2.13 -2.64 22.83
CA GLY A 456 -2.25 -1.48 21.94
C GLY A 456 -2.98 -1.80 20.64
N ILE A 457 -3.99 -1.01 20.26
CA ILE A 457 -4.89 -1.30 19.13
C ILE A 457 -4.51 -0.61 17.83
N ASN A 458 -3.70 0.44 17.87
CA ASN A 458 -3.27 1.18 16.68
C ASN A 458 -1.73 1.26 16.62
N VAL A 459 -1.18 1.28 15.41
CA VAL A 459 0.26 1.40 15.20
C VAL A 459 0.52 2.15 13.90
N HIS A 460 1.48 3.07 13.91
CA HIS A 460 1.85 3.80 12.70
C HIS A 460 2.38 2.82 11.63
N HIS A 461 1.98 2.99 10.37
CA HIS A 461 2.21 2.00 9.31
C HIS A 461 3.68 1.66 9.06
N LYS A 462 4.59 2.62 9.26
CA LYS A 462 6.06 2.39 9.17
C LYS A 462 6.56 1.39 10.21
N ILE A 463 5.96 1.37 11.40
CA ILE A 463 6.30 0.45 12.48
C ILE A 463 5.62 -0.89 12.21
N SER A 464 4.33 -0.88 11.90
CA SER A 464 3.54 -2.09 11.64
C SER A 464 4.17 -2.98 10.56
N LYS A 465 4.69 -2.37 9.47
CA LYS A 465 5.42 -3.06 8.39
C LYS A 465 6.61 -3.89 8.89
N ARG A 466 7.20 -3.51 10.03
CA ARG A 466 8.37 -4.18 10.63
C ARG A 466 7.98 -5.21 11.69
N ILE A 467 6.82 -5.08 12.32
CA ILE A 467 6.47 -5.87 13.52
C ILE A 467 5.23 -6.76 13.36
N MET A 468 4.38 -6.50 12.37
CA MET A 468 3.14 -7.24 12.15
C MET A 468 3.28 -8.27 11.02
N ASN A 469 2.81 -9.49 11.25
CA ASN A 469 2.55 -10.46 10.18
C ASN A 469 1.07 -10.39 9.79
N TRP A 470 0.75 -9.73 8.69
CA TRP A 470 -0.63 -9.57 8.20
C TRP A 470 -1.25 -10.84 7.61
N SER A 471 -0.48 -11.93 7.47
CA SER A 471 -1.03 -13.24 7.11
C SER A 471 -1.64 -13.96 8.31
N SER A 472 -1.09 -13.78 9.52
CA SER A 472 -1.52 -14.48 10.74
C SER A 472 -2.08 -13.56 11.84
N GLY A 473 -1.93 -12.24 11.72
CA GLY A 473 -2.37 -11.27 12.72
C GLY A 473 -1.52 -11.23 14.00
N LEU A 474 -0.38 -11.92 14.05
CA LEU A 474 0.49 -12.02 15.23
C LEU A 474 1.96 -11.66 14.92
N ASP A 475 2.66 -11.14 15.91
CA ASP A 475 4.10 -10.81 15.87
C ASP A 475 4.96 -12.05 15.52
N PRO A 476 5.85 -11.98 14.51
CA PRO A 476 6.63 -13.13 14.03
C PRO A 476 7.49 -13.85 15.08
N ILE A 477 7.83 -13.23 16.21
CA ILE A 477 8.85 -13.77 17.11
C ILE A 477 8.42 -15.05 17.85
N ARG A 478 7.12 -15.30 18.06
CA ARG A 478 6.68 -16.47 18.87
C ARG A 478 6.19 -17.69 18.07
N ILE A 479 5.90 -17.53 16.78
CA ILE A 479 5.32 -18.61 15.95
C ILE A 479 6.36 -19.22 15.01
N GLN A 480 7.42 -18.50 14.66
CA GLN A 480 8.43 -18.99 13.73
C GLN A 480 9.32 -20.10 14.31
N MET A 481 9.43 -20.28 15.63
CA MET A 481 10.19 -21.40 16.21
C MET A 481 9.38 -22.69 16.44
N LYS A 482 8.04 -22.61 16.48
CA LYS A 482 7.20 -23.78 16.81
C LYS A 482 6.69 -24.52 15.57
N LEU A 483 6.44 -23.82 14.47
CA LEU A 483 6.03 -24.44 13.20
C LEU A 483 7.23 -24.87 12.34
N TYR A 484 8.39 -24.21 12.45
CA TYR A 484 9.59 -24.59 11.69
C TYR A 484 10.22 -25.91 12.16
N LYS A 485 9.90 -26.35 13.38
CA LYS A 485 10.41 -27.60 13.96
C LYS A 485 9.56 -28.84 13.61
N GLN A 486 8.40 -28.67 12.98
CA GLN A 486 7.48 -29.77 12.68
C GLN A 486 7.17 -29.97 11.19
N SER A 487 7.70 -29.14 10.28
CA SER A 487 7.37 -29.25 8.84
C SER A 487 8.54 -29.11 7.86
N VAL A 488 9.79 -29.34 8.26
CA VAL A 488 10.91 -29.48 7.31
C VAL A 488 11.80 -30.67 7.68
N GLU A 489 11.25 -31.87 7.57
CA GLU A 489 11.99 -33.00 7.00
C GLU A 489 11.61 -33.09 5.51
N LEU A 490 12.06 -32.11 4.73
CA LEU A 490 12.04 -32.20 3.27
C LEU A 490 13.48 -32.32 2.81
N THR A 491 13.87 -33.53 2.43
CA THR A 491 15.16 -33.84 1.84
C THR A 491 15.28 -33.07 0.52
N ILE A 492 16.00 -31.95 0.53
CA ILE A 492 16.36 -31.21 -0.69
C ILE A 492 17.27 -32.13 -1.50
N LYS A 493 16.77 -32.67 -2.62
CA LYS A 493 17.58 -33.46 -3.58
C LYS A 493 18.22 -32.51 -4.58
N SER A 494 19.51 -32.20 -4.41
CA SER A 494 20.35 -31.67 -5.48
C SER A 494 20.58 -32.74 -6.55
N ILE A 495 20.52 -32.36 -7.84
CA ILE A 495 20.68 -33.29 -8.97
C ILE A 495 22.13 -33.24 -9.46
N CYS A 496 22.85 -34.36 -9.34
CA CYS A 496 24.17 -34.55 -9.95
C CYS A 496 24.04 -35.11 -11.36
N ILE A 497 24.78 -34.51 -12.29
CA ILE A 497 24.84 -34.93 -13.69
C ILE A 497 26.25 -35.44 -14.00
N LYS A 498 26.36 -36.69 -14.49
CA LYS A 498 27.61 -37.24 -15.02
C LYS A 498 27.57 -37.16 -16.55
N ILE A 499 28.62 -36.60 -17.15
CA ILE A 499 28.85 -36.61 -18.60
C ILE A 499 30.00 -37.58 -18.84
N ASN A 500 29.71 -38.73 -19.44
CA ASN A 500 30.77 -39.67 -19.81
C ASN A 500 31.43 -39.25 -21.14
N ASN A 501 32.53 -39.90 -21.53
CA ASN A 501 33.28 -39.61 -22.77
C ASN A 501 32.45 -39.75 -24.07
N LEU A 502 31.23 -40.28 -23.97
CA LEU A 502 30.26 -40.47 -25.06
C LEU A 502 29.12 -39.44 -25.00
N ASN A 503 29.21 -38.41 -24.16
CA ASN A 503 28.20 -37.37 -23.94
C ASN A 503 26.80 -37.90 -23.53
N HIS A 504 26.72 -39.13 -23.02
CA HIS A 504 25.50 -39.64 -22.41
C HIS A 504 25.37 -39.12 -20.98
N LEU A 505 24.20 -38.54 -20.71
CA LEU A 505 23.85 -37.98 -19.42
C LEU A 505 23.30 -39.09 -18.52
N GLN A 506 24.04 -39.39 -17.46
CA GLN A 506 23.65 -40.40 -16.48
C GLN A 506 23.18 -39.71 -15.19
N TYR A 507 21.89 -39.88 -14.85
CA TYR A 507 21.31 -39.36 -13.62
C TYR A 507 21.87 -40.12 -12.41
N LEU A 508 22.60 -39.43 -11.54
CA LEU A 508 23.07 -40.02 -10.30
C LEU A 508 22.01 -39.78 -9.21
N ARG A 509 21.12 -40.76 -9.01
CA ARG A 509 20.22 -40.77 -7.85
C ARG A 509 21.05 -41.09 -6.59
N ASN A 510 20.85 -40.31 -5.53
CA ASN A 510 21.43 -40.51 -4.19
C ASN A 510 22.94 -40.24 -4.04
N TYR A 511 23.43 -39.07 -4.48
CA TYR A 511 24.76 -38.60 -4.07
C TYR A 511 24.67 -37.33 -3.23
N THR A 512 25.20 -37.41 -2.01
CA THR A 512 25.54 -36.26 -1.18
C THR A 512 26.80 -35.61 -1.76
N ILE A 513 26.68 -34.38 -2.26
CA ILE A 513 27.78 -33.64 -2.90
C ILE A 513 28.68 -33.02 -1.83
N CYS A 514 29.64 -33.80 -1.33
CA CYS A 514 30.43 -33.41 -0.15
C CYS A 514 31.57 -32.44 -0.41
N SER A 515 31.94 -32.22 -1.67
CA SER A 515 32.98 -31.27 -2.05
C SER A 515 33.05 -31.17 -3.56
N TYR A 516 32.26 -30.27 -4.17
CA TYR A 516 32.35 -30.06 -5.61
C TYR A 516 33.42 -29.02 -5.96
N ASN A 517 34.42 -29.48 -6.72
CA ASN A 517 35.49 -28.63 -7.25
C ASN A 517 35.83 -29.01 -8.69
N LYS A 518 35.10 -28.41 -9.64
CA LYS A 518 35.40 -28.48 -11.07
C LYS A 518 36.48 -27.50 -11.50
N LEU A 519 36.73 -26.48 -10.68
CA LEU A 519 37.73 -25.46 -10.95
C LEU A 519 39.14 -26.05 -11.10
N GLU A 520 39.51 -27.03 -10.27
CA GLU A 520 40.80 -27.73 -10.40
C GLU A 520 40.91 -28.48 -11.74
N GLU A 521 39.86 -29.16 -12.18
CA GLU A 521 39.84 -29.92 -13.44
C GLU A 521 39.97 -28.99 -14.66
N ILE A 522 39.18 -27.91 -14.70
CA ILE A 522 39.20 -26.97 -15.83
C ILE A 522 40.49 -26.15 -15.89
N THR A 523 41.29 -26.16 -14.82
CA THR A 523 42.59 -25.46 -14.73
C THR A 523 43.80 -26.38 -14.87
N GLN A 524 43.61 -27.64 -15.28
CA GLN A 524 44.71 -28.57 -15.58
C GLN A 524 45.54 -28.15 -16.80
N SER A 525 44.88 -27.66 -17.86
CA SER A 525 45.57 -27.14 -19.04
C SER A 525 44.82 -25.97 -19.68
N LYS A 526 45.57 -25.12 -20.39
CA LYS A 526 45.00 -23.95 -21.09
C LYS A 526 43.96 -24.38 -22.13
N ILE A 527 44.14 -25.55 -22.73
CA ILE A 527 43.21 -26.13 -23.72
C ILE A 527 41.90 -26.53 -23.06
N ILE A 528 41.94 -27.24 -21.92
CA ILE A 528 40.75 -27.64 -21.16
C ILE A 528 39.98 -26.39 -20.70
N TRP A 529 40.69 -25.38 -20.21
CA TRP A 529 40.11 -24.10 -19.82
C TRP A 529 39.37 -23.40 -20.96
N MET A 530 40.02 -23.27 -22.12
CA MET A 530 39.41 -22.62 -23.29
C MET A 530 38.20 -23.40 -23.81
N ASN A 531 38.27 -24.73 -23.79
CA ASN A 531 37.15 -25.59 -24.17
C ASN A 531 35.97 -25.44 -23.21
N PHE A 532 36.22 -25.41 -21.89
CA PHE A 532 35.19 -25.20 -20.87
C PHE A 532 34.50 -23.84 -21.05
N ILE A 533 35.29 -22.78 -21.22
CA ILE A 533 34.77 -21.43 -21.48
C ILE A 533 33.92 -21.39 -22.74
N TYR A 534 34.38 -22.01 -23.83
CA TYR A 534 33.63 -22.07 -25.09
C TYR A 534 32.30 -22.79 -24.87
N GLN A 535 32.31 -23.98 -24.26
CA GLN A 535 31.10 -24.76 -23.98
C GLN A 535 30.13 -24.03 -23.03
N SER A 536 30.64 -23.34 -22.02
CA SER A 536 29.81 -22.57 -21.08
C SER A 536 29.01 -21.45 -21.78
N LYS A 537 29.52 -20.87 -22.87
CA LYS A 537 28.78 -19.88 -23.68
C LYS A 537 27.61 -20.49 -24.46
N PHE A 538 27.75 -21.72 -24.97
CA PHE A 538 26.67 -22.39 -25.72
C PHE A 538 25.51 -22.82 -24.83
N ILE A 539 25.79 -23.20 -23.58
CA ILE A 539 24.76 -23.58 -22.60
C ILE A 539 23.82 -22.40 -22.31
N HIS A 540 24.32 -21.17 -22.36
CA HIS A 540 23.52 -19.97 -22.09
C HIS A 540 22.71 -19.43 -23.30
N HIS A 541 22.94 -19.88 -24.54
CA HIS A 541 22.39 -19.24 -25.76
C HIS A 541 21.43 -20.09 -26.63
N HIS A 542 21.27 -21.40 -26.42
CA HIS A 542 20.54 -22.29 -27.35
C HIS A 542 19.27 -22.96 -26.80
N TYR A 543 18.67 -22.40 -25.74
CA TYR A 543 17.55 -23.04 -25.05
C TYR A 543 16.14 -22.67 -25.59
N ASP A 544 16.02 -21.77 -26.58
CA ASP A 544 14.70 -21.31 -27.08
C ASP A 544 13.94 -22.31 -27.97
N TYR A 545 14.59 -23.37 -28.48
CA TYR A 545 14.01 -24.26 -29.49
C TYR A 545 13.36 -25.56 -28.94
N LEU A 546 13.52 -25.92 -27.66
CA LEU A 546 13.18 -27.26 -27.13
C LEU A 546 11.87 -27.35 -26.29
N LYS A 547 10.91 -26.44 -26.50
CA LYS A 547 9.68 -26.23 -25.69
C LYS A 547 8.63 -27.37 -25.59
N GLN A 548 8.84 -28.60 -26.11
CA GLN A 548 7.70 -29.48 -26.46
C GLN A 548 7.36 -30.77 -25.66
N ILE A 549 8.09 -31.28 -24.67
CA ILE A 549 7.71 -32.59 -24.02
C ILE A 549 7.54 -32.43 -22.49
N THR A 550 7.17 -33.44 -21.71
CA THR A 550 6.26 -33.30 -20.55
C THR A 550 6.72 -34.23 -19.41
N ILE A 551 6.86 -33.75 -18.13
CA ILE A 551 6.62 -34.44 -16.82
C ILE A 551 7.40 -33.82 -15.60
N THR A 552 6.62 -33.33 -14.62
CA THR A 552 6.64 -33.16 -13.11
C THR A 552 7.84 -32.82 -12.16
N ASN A 553 7.69 -31.66 -11.48
CA ASN A 553 7.92 -31.31 -10.05
C ASN A 553 9.29 -31.47 -9.34
N SER A 554 10.11 -30.39 -9.30
CA SER A 554 10.93 -29.99 -8.11
C SER A 554 11.61 -28.61 -8.28
N PHE A 555 11.70 -27.84 -7.19
CA PHE A 555 12.26 -26.47 -7.12
C PHE A 555 13.79 -26.42 -7.13
N THR A 556 14.35 -25.51 -7.95
CA THR A 556 15.78 -25.11 -8.06
C THR A 556 16.77 -26.22 -8.42
N HIS A 557 17.27 -26.22 -9.66
CA HIS A 557 18.33 -27.12 -10.10
C HIS A 557 19.70 -26.42 -10.05
N PHE A 558 20.69 -27.06 -9.44
CA PHE A 558 22.13 -26.75 -9.60
C PHE A 558 22.72 -27.82 -10.51
N MET A 559 23.41 -27.43 -11.59
CA MET A 559 24.11 -28.38 -12.48
C MET A 559 25.58 -28.55 -12.09
N PHE A 560 26.07 -29.79 -12.12
CA PHE A 560 27.45 -30.19 -11.86
C PHE A 560 27.99 -31.00 -13.04
N PHE A 561 29.24 -30.79 -13.45
CA PHE A 561 29.96 -31.50 -14.51
C PHE A 561 30.98 -32.49 -13.94
N TYR A 562 30.90 -33.77 -14.29
CA TYR A 562 31.91 -34.78 -13.94
C TYR A 562 32.43 -35.45 -15.21
N ASN A 563 33.76 -35.54 -15.42
CA ASN A 563 34.34 -36.22 -16.57
C ASN A 563 35.41 -37.24 -16.12
N GLN A 564 35.48 -38.42 -16.74
CA GLN A 564 36.50 -39.44 -16.48
C GLN A 564 37.00 -40.00 -17.82
N ASN A 565 38.31 -39.90 -18.08
CA ASN A 565 39.03 -40.13 -19.34
C ASN A 565 38.81 -41.48 -20.06
N ASP A 566 39.08 -41.40 -21.37
CA ASP A 566 39.55 -42.41 -22.33
C ASP A 566 38.59 -43.16 -23.30
N GLN A 567 38.90 -42.94 -24.60
CA GLN A 567 38.90 -43.84 -25.79
C GLN A 567 37.67 -43.94 -26.74
N ILE A 568 37.92 -43.46 -27.99
CA ILE A 568 37.53 -43.99 -29.33
C ILE A 568 36.28 -43.43 -30.07
N GLN A 569 36.61 -42.72 -31.18
CA GLN A 569 36.09 -42.61 -32.56
C GLN A 569 34.63 -42.28 -32.95
N HIS A 570 34.55 -41.12 -33.62
CA HIS A 570 33.80 -40.71 -34.83
C HIS A 570 32.31 -41.03 -35.07
N ASN A 571 31.58 -39.91 -35.12
CA ASN A 571 30.67 -39.42 -36.18
C ASN A 571 29.14 -39.46 -35.98
N ASN A 572 28.65 -38.20 -35.98
CA ASN A 572 27.39 -37.65 -36.47
C ASN A 572 26.12 -37.76 -35.61
N ASN A 573 25.82 -36.57 -35.06
CA ASN A 573 24.50 -35.92 -34.98
C ASN A 573 23.36 -36.77 -34.41
N ASN A 574 23.13 -36.61 -33.11
CA ASN A 574 21.86 -36.11 -32.56
C ASN A 574 21.98 -36.02 -31.03
N THR A 575 21.98 -34.80 -30.50
CA THR A 575 22.00 -34.55 -29.06
C THR A 575 20.56 -34.58 -28.53
N ILE A 576 20.31 -35.49 -27.60
CA ILE A 576 19.08 -35.57 -26.79
C ILE A 576 19.44 -35.12 -25.37
N LEU A 577 18.69 -34.17 -24.77
CA LEU A 577 18.33 -34.27 -23.34
C LEU A 577 17.09 -33.46 -22.90
N LEU A 578 16.36 -34.06 -21.95
CA LEU A 578 15.00 -33.80 -21.46
C LEU A 578 14.91 -32.88 -20.23
N ASP A 579 14.07 -31.84 -20.35
CA ASP A 579 12.77 -31.55 -19.69
C ASP A 579 12.44 -31.89 -18.21
N LEU A 580 11.78 -30.93 -17.53
CA LEU A 580 10.95 -31.08 -16.34
C LEU A 580 9.89 -29.93 -16.29
N LYS A 581 8.72 -30.14 -16.93
CA LYS A 581 7.57 -29.18 -16.96
C LYS A 581 6.85 -29.01 -15.61
N ILE A 582 6.47 -27.76 -15.30
CA ILE A 582 5.23 -27.40 -14.58
C ILE A 582 4.12 -27.28 -15.64
N HIS A 583 2.95 -27.89 -15.44
CA HIS A 583 1.81 -27.70 -16.36
C HIS A 583 1.05 -26.42 -16.04
N TYR A 584 0.78 -25.63 -17.07
CA TYR A 584 -0.16 -24.52 -17.07
C TYR A 584 -1.03 -24.62 -18.32
N ASN A 585 -2.30 -24.23 -18.19
CA ASN A 585 -3.29 -24.26 -19.25
C ASN A 585 -3.76 -22.83 -19.50
N ILE A 586 -3.62 -22.33 -20.73
CA ILE A 586 -3.97 -20.95 -21.07
C ILE A 586 -5.41 -20.94 -21.61
N ARG A 587 -6.31 -20.23 -20.91
CA ARG A 587 -7.45 -19.59 -21.56
C ARG A 587 -7.14 -18.11 -21.69
N TYR A 588 -7.07 -17.64 -22.93
CA TYR A 588 -7.03 -16.23 -23.25
C TYR A 588 -8.34 -15.56 -22.82
N ASP A 589 -8.26 -14.55 -21.96
CA ASP A 589 -9.08 -13.37 -22.15
C ASP A 589 -8.24 -12.13 -21.80
N ASN A 590 -8.23 -11.21 -22.76
CA ASN A 590 -7.36 -10.05 -22.84
C ASN A 590 -7.68 -9.04 -21.74
N ARG A 591 -6.67 -8.62 -20.98
CA ARG A 591 -6.61 -7.30 -20.30
C ARG A 591 -5.22 -7.07 -19.70
N ILE A 592 -4.38 -6.29 -20.39
CA ILE A 592 -3.08 -5.80 -19.89
C ILE A 592 -3.29 -4.36 -19.41
N ILE A 593 -3.01 -4.09 -18.12
CA ILE A 593 -2.98 -2.75 -17.52
C ILE A 593 -1.55 -2.54 -17.00
N TYR A 594 -0.82 -1.63 -17.65
CA TYR A 594 0.53 -1.20 -17.29
C TYR A 594 0.60 -0.69 -15.85
N HIS A 595 1.50 -1.26 -15.05
CA HIS A 595 2.03 -0.65 -13.83
C HIS A 595 3.53 -0.93 -13.75
N PHE A 596 4.39 0.09 -13.89
CA PHE A 596 5.54 0.33 -13.00
C PHE A 596 6.09 1.74 -13.25
N ASN A 597 6.25 2.47 -12.14
CA ASN A 597 7.05 3.68 -12.05
C ASN A 597 8.52 3.30 -12.23
N ASP A 598 9.19 3.89 -13.20
CA ASP A 598 10.55 4.42 -13.01
C ASP A 598 10.63 5.77 -13.73
N ASP A 599 11.02 6.78 -12.97
CA ASP A 599 11.34 8.13 -13.41
C ASP A 599 12.63 8.05 -14.25
N TYR A 600 12.52 8.08 -15.58
CA TYR A 600 13.59 8.61 -16.42
C TYR A 600 13.23 10.05 -16.77
N SER A 601 13.81 11.00 -16.02
CA SER A 601 13.86 12.37 -16.50
C SER A 601 14.85 12.43 -17.67
N MET A 602 14.37 12.31 -18.90
CA MET A 602 15.08 12.89 -20.03
C MET A 602 14.94 14.40 -19.93
N LYS A 603 15.93 15.03 -19.29
CA LYS A 603 16.14 16.46 -19.43
C LYS A 603 16.88 16.71 -20.74
N ASN A 604 16.22 17.51 -21.57
CA ASN A 604 16.68 18.22 -22.76
C ASN A 604 16.64 17.45 -24.09
N GLU A 605 15.74 17.95 -24.94
CA GLU A 605 15.86 17.93 -26.39
C GLU A 605 17.27 18.37 -26.82
N SER A 606 18.01 17.47 -27.46
CA SER A 606 19.02 17.83 -28.47
C SER A 606 19.64 16.56 -29.07
N TYR A 607 19.21 16.19 -30.28
CA TYR A 607 19.86 15.28 -31.24
C TYR A 607 20.04 13.82 -30.77
N ILE A 608 19.64 12.80 -31.53
CA ILE A 608 20.41 12.28 -32.67
C ILE A 608 19.45 11.77 -33.75
N ASN A 609 19.45 12.47 -34.89
CA ASN A 609 19.25 11.86 -36.19
C ASN A 609 20.42 10.89 -36.43
N HIS A 610 20.23 9.57 -36.35
CA HIS A 610 21.23 8.66 -36.91
C HIS A 610 20.81 8.18 -38.29
N ARG A 611 21.25 8.96 -39.29
CA ARG A 611 21.46 8.53 -40.67
C ARG A 611 22.64 7.54 -40.71
N ILE A 612 22.43 6.25 -40.44
CA ILE A 612 23.27 5.17 -41.01
C ILE A 612 22.40 3.92 -41.17
N LEU A 613 21.49 3.93 -42.14
CA LEU A 613 21.06 2.76 -42.90
C LEU A 613 20.52 3.27 -44.25
N THR A 614 21.41 3.80 -45.09
CA THR A 614 21.14 3.85 -46.54
C THR A 614 22.02 2.83 -47.21
N ARG A 615 21.44 1.68 -47.54
CA ARG A 615 21.57 1.10 -48.88
C ARG A 615 20.51 0.01 -49.03
N ASN A 616 19.54 0.33 -49.88
CA ASN A 616 18.80 -0.57 -50.76
C ASN A 616 18.99 -2.05 -50.45
N GLU A 617 18.02 -2.63 -49.75
CA GLU A 617 17.46 -3.93 -50.11
C GLU A 617 16.13 -4.06 -49.38
N ILE A 618 15.18 -4.66 -50.07
CA ILE A 618 13.77 -4.77 -49.70
C ILE A 618 13.67 -5.55 -48.38
N VAL A 619 13.18 -4.90 -47.31
CA VAL A 619 12.93 -5.57 -46.04
C VAL A 619 11.47 -5.34 -45.66
N GLU A 620 10.73 -6.45 -45.64
CA GLU A 620 9.40 -6.59 -45.05
C GLU A 620 9.34 -5.92 -43.66
N PRO A 621 8.19 -5.41 -43.21
CA PRO A 621 8.08 -4.80 -41.89
C PRO A 621 8.37 -5.84 -40.82
N VAL A 622 9.59 -5.82 -40.29
CA VAL A 622 10.01 -6.61 -39.14
C VAL A 622 9.25 -6.09 -37.93
N THR A 623 8.08 -6.67 -37.72
CA THR A 623 7.35 -6.67 -36.47
C THR A 623 8.12 -7.55 -35.50
N PHE A 624 9.27 -7.08 -34.99
CA PHE A 624 9.82 -7.66 -33.77
C PHE A 624 8.96 -7.20 -32.61
N ILE A 625 7.99 -8.07 -32.34
CA ILE A 625 7.18 -8.12 -31.15
C ILE A 625 8.12 -8.12 -29.92
N LEU A 626 8.29 -6.97 -29.28
CA LEU A 626 8.72 -6.89 -27.89
C LEU A 626 7.54 -7.35 -27.01
N MET A 627 7.34 -8.67 -26.91
CA MET A 627 6.28 -9.28 -26.08
C MET A 627 6.70 -9.46 -24.61
N GLU A 628 7.93 -9.12 -24.25
CA GLU A 628 8.44 -9.26 -22.88
C GLU A 628 8.62 -7.88 -22.23
N HIS A 629 7.67 -7.51 -21.36
CA HIS A 629 7.81 -6.36 -20.48
C HIS A 629 8.67 -6.72 -19.27
N HIS A 630 9.68 -5.89 -18.99
CA HIS A 630 10.41 -5.88 -17.72
C HIS A 630 10.00 -4.65 -16.90
N PRO A 631 9.73 -4.80 -15.58
CA PRO A 631 9.62 -6.06 -14.84
C PRO A 631 8.32 -6.83 -15.15
N LYS A 632 8.34 -8.17 -15.00
CA LYS A 632 7.12 -8.98 -15.13
C LYS A 632 6.13 -8.63 -14.01
N GLN A 633 4.87 -8.38 -14.38
CA GLN A 633 3.84 -7.88 -13.49
C GLN A 633 3.09 -9.06 -12.82
N PHE A 634 3.64 -9.63 -11.75
CA PHE A 634 2.96 -10.67 -10.95
C PHE A 634 3.21 -10.50 -9.45
N ASN A 635 2.30 -11.02 -8.63
CA ASN A 635 2.45 -10.99 -7.17
C ASN A 635 3.54 -11.99 -6.75
N VAL A 636 4.76 -11.48 -6.57
CA VAL A 636 5.92 -12.28 -6.13
C VAL A 636 5.65 -13.00 -4.81
N THR A 637 4.81 -12.46 -3.91
CA THR A 637 4.49 -13.11 -2.63
C THR A 637 3.59 -14.33 -2.83
N GLU A 638 2.56 -14.22 -3.66
CA GLU A 638 1.71 -15.37 -4.04
C GLU A 638 2.52 -16.40 -4.82
N ALA A 639 3.40 -15.96 -5.71
CA ALA A 639 4.30 -16.84 -6.40
C ALA A 639 5.20 -17.60 -5.41
N LEU A 640 5.84 -16.90 -4.46
CA LEU A 640 6.66 -17.54 -3.42
C LEU A 640 5.85 -18.49 -2.52
N GLN A 641 4.60 -18.17 -2.20
CA GLN A 641 3.70 -19.04 -1.44
C GLN A 641 3.34 -20.30 -2.23
N ALA A 642 2.97 -20.15 -3.49
CA ALA A 642 2.70 -21.26 -4.41
C ALA A 642 3.93 -22.15 -4.54
N ILE A 643 5.10 -21.55 -4.79
CA ILE A 643 6.42 -22.22 -4.83
C ILE A 643 6.67 -23.02 -3.55
N SER A 644 6.55 -22.38 -2.38
CA SER A 644 6.81 -23.00 -1.08
C SER A 644 5.81 -24.11 -0.72
N SER A 645 4.63 -24.09 -1.34
CA SER A 645 3.55 -25.07 -1.13
C SER A 645 3.54 -26.17 -2.20
N GLY A 646 4.51 -26.17 -3.13
CA GLY A 646 4.57 -27.13 -4.24
C GLY A 646 3.51 -26.93 -5.33
N LEU A 647 2.85 -25.77 -5.37
CA LEU A 647 1.83 -25.41 -6.35
C LEU A 647 2.46 -24.88 -7.65
N SER A 648 1.80 -25.14 -8.78
CA SER A 648 2.20 -24.66 -10.09
C SER A 648 2.02 -23.14 -10.22
N LEU A 649 2.99 -22.46 -10.83
CA LEU A 649 2.88 -21.06 -11.20
C LEU A 649 2.26 -20.91 -12.59
N ASN A 650 1.43 -19.88 -12.75
CA ASN A 650 0.89 -19.49 -14.06
C ASN A 650 1.88 -18.65 -14.89
N GLU A 651 2.96 -18.15 -14.25
CA GLU A 651 3.91 -17.19 -14.82
C GLU A 651 5.31 -17.79 -14.98
N ILE A 652 5.95 -17.56 -16.13
CA ILE A 652 7.33 -18.00 -16.41
C ILE A 652 8.30 -16.99 -15.75
N PRO A 653 9.23 -17.40 -14.86
CA PRO A 653 10.15 -16.44 -14.26
C PRO A 653 11.12 -15.89 -15.33
N CYS A 654 11.32 -14.57 -15.34
CA CYS A 654 12.17 -13.88 -16.32
C CYS A 654 13.68 -14.14 -16.18
N ASN A 655 14.12 -14.53 -14.98
CA ASN A 655 15.54 -14.76 -14.65
C ASN A 655 15.74 -16.18 -14.09
N ASN A 656 15.10 -17.19 -14.70
CA ASN A 656 15.23 -18.58 -14.26
C ASN A 656 16.39 -19.34 -14.91
N ASN A 657 17.38 -18.63 -15.46
CA ASN A 657 18.53 -19.29 -16.07
C ASN A 657 19.27 -20.16 -15.04
N ASP A 658 19.88 -21.23 -15.56
CA ASP A 658 20.72 -22.10 -14.76
C ASP A 658 21.93 -21.33 -14.24
N LEU A 659 22.22 -21.52 -12.95
CA LEU A 659 23.41 -21.00 -12.30
C LEU A 659 24.29 -22.17 -11.90
N ILE A 660 25.40 -22.31 -12.60
CA ILE A 660 26.33 -23.42 -12.45
C ILE A 660 27.40 -23.00 -11.45
N ALA A 661 27.48 -23.69 -10.31
CA ALA A 661 28.59 -23.53 -9.37
C ALA A 661 29.72 -24.49 -9.75
N ILE A 662 30.93 -23.97 -10.03
CA ILE A 662 32.13 -24.76 -10.34
C ILE A 662 33.01 -25.02 -9.11
N ARG A 663 32.84 -24.22 -8.06
CA ARG A 663 33.49 -24.41 -6.77
C ARG A 663 32.50 -24.13 -5.65
N LEU A 664 32.35 -25.07 -4.72
CA LEU A 664 31.66 -24.86 -3.45
C LEU A 664 32.68 -24.72 -2.30
N PRO A 665 32.39 -23.87 -1.30
CA PRO A 665 33.21 -23.81 -0.09
C PRO A 665 33.06 -25.12 0.70
N LYS A 666 34.19 -25.74 1.10
CA LYS A 666 34.14 -27.02 1.83
C LYS A 666 33.86 -26.86 3.32
N ARG A 667 34.11 -25.68 3.90
CA ARG A 667 34.03 -25.46 5.35
C ARG A 667 32.79 -24.70 5.78
N THR A 668 32.23 -23.92 4.87
CA THR A 668 31.06 -23.08 5.11
C THR A 668 29.85 -23.79 4.52
N CYS A 669 28.87 -24.10 5.37
CA CYS A 669 27.64 -24.76 4.94
C CYS A 669 27.85 -26.07 4.14
N ASP A 670 28.81 -26.89 4.55
CA ASP A 670 29.08 -28.16 3.88
C ASP A 670 27.87 -29.11 4.03
N PRO A 671 27.26 -29.58 2.93
CA PRO A 671 26.12 -30.50 2.98
C PRO A 671 26.46 -31.88 3.55
N CYS A 672 27.74 -32.24 3.65
CA CYS A 672 28.19 -33.54 4.14
C CYS A 672 28.86 -33.55 5.50
N SER A 673 29.23 -32.38 5.99
CA SER A 673 29.70 -32.24 7.35
C SER A 673 28.50 -32.14 8.28
N ARG A 674 28.55 -32.83 9.43
CA ARG A 674 27.62 -32.59 10.55
C ARG A 674 28.01 -31.29 11.26
N THR A 675 28.05 -30.17 10.52
CA THR A 675 28.51 -28.88 11.04
C THR A 675 27.53 -28.30 12.06
N LYS A 676 28.10 -27.69 13.11
CA LYS A 676 27.38 -27.04 14.21
C LYS A 676 26.74 -25.74 13.72
N ASN A 677 25.52 -25.44 14.18
CA ASN A 677 24.86 -24.15 13.98
C ASN A 677 25.85 -22.98 14.21
N VAL A 678 25.89 -22.05 13.26
CA VAL A 678 26.69 -20.82 13.33
C VAL A 678 25.75 -19.62 13.54
N HIS A 679 26.28 -18.53 14.09
CA HIS A 679 25.46 -17.34 14.37
C HIS A 679 25.34 -16.42 13.15
N LEU A 680 26.33 -16.44 12.25
CA LEU A 680 26.40 -15.58 11.08
C LEU A 680 27.16 -16.27 9.94
N VAL A 681 26.62 -16.15 8.72
CA VAL A 681 27.34 -16.42 7.48
C VAL A 681 27.55 -15.10 6.74
N VAL A 682 28.81 -14.77 6.42
CA VAL A 682 29.17 -13.57 5.67
C VAL A 682 29.56 -13.97 4.25
N ILE A 683 28.91 -13.38 3.25
CA ILE A 683 29.18 -13.58 1.84
C ILE A 683 29.86 -12.31 1.32
N VAL A 684 31.13 -12.44 0.95
CA VAL A 684 31.97 -11.34 0.48
C VAL A 684 32.02 -11.40 -1.04
N LYS A 685 31.38 -10.44 -1.72
CA LYS A 685 31.53 -10.27 -3.17
C LYS A 685 32.96 -9.84 -3.44
N SER A 686 33.69 -10.62 -4.24
CA SER A 686 35.07 -10.30 -4.61
C SER A 686 35.25 -10.42 -6.12
N CYS A 687 36.20 -9.68 -6.69
CA CYS A 687 36.53 -9.77 -8.11
C CYS A 687 37.57 -10.87 -8.38
N VAL A 688 37.61 -11.45 -9.60
CA VAL A 688 38.58 -12.52 -9.94
C VAL A 688 40.03 -12.12 -9.63
N TYR A 689 40.39 -10.84 -9.85
CA TYR A 689 41.74 -10.31 -9.66
C TYR A 689 42.02 -9.75 -8.26
N CYS A 690 41.05 -9.73 -7.36
CA CYS A 690 41.13 -9.10 -6.03
C CYS A 690 41.86 -9.98 -5.00
N PHE A 691 43.03 -10.54 -5.37
CA PHE A 691 43.79 -11.46 -4.53
C PHE A 691 44.28 -10.80 -3.24
N GLU A 692 44.75 -9.56 -3.31
CA GLU A 692 45.27 -8.81 -2.17
C GLU A 692 44.16 -8.50 -1.14
N GLN A 693 42.99 -8.09 -1.62
CA GLN A 693 41.80 -7.83 -0.80
C GLN A 693 41.39 -9.09 -0.05
N ARG A 694 41.33 -10.24 -0.74
CA ARG A 694 41.01 -11.53 -0.10
C ARG A 694 42.07 -11.94 0.93
N VAL A 695 43.36 -11.73 0.65
CA VAL A 695 44.43 -11.97 1.63
C VAL A 695 44.30 -11.03 2.84
N PHE A 696 43.98 -9.76 2.63
CA PHE A 696 43.78 -8.78 3.69
C PHE A 696 42.58 -9.14 4.58
N ALA A 697 41.44 -9.48 3.97
CA ALA A 697 40.24 -9.94 4.67
C ALA A 697 40.54 -11.18 5.53
N ARG A 698 41.27 -12.17 4.99
CA ARG A 698 41.73 -13.37 5.73
C ARG A 698 42.61 -13.05 6.93
N LYS A 699 43.47 -12.04 6.83
CA LYS A 699 44.35 -11.58 7.93
C LYS A 699 43.63 -10.72 8.97
N THR A 700 42.49 -10.13 8.62
CA THR A 700 41.76 -9.17 9.46
C THR A 700 40.42 -9.76 9.90
N TYR A 701 39.30 -9.28 9.36
CA TYR A 701 37.96 -9.57 9.87
C TYR A 701 37.50 -11.02 9.65
N MET A 702 38.14 -11.79 8.76
CA MET A 702 37.86 -13.22 8.64
C MET A 702 38.65 -14.08 9.63
N ASN A 703 39.55 -13.49 10.44
CA ASN A 703 40.24 -14.20 11.49
C ASN A 703 39.23 -14.64 12.57
N LYS A 704 39.03 -15.95 12.68
CA LYS A 704 38.05 -16.55 13.61
C LYS A 704 38.34 -16.21 15.07
N ASP A 705 39.61 -15.99 15.42
CA ASP A 705 40.02 -15.68 16.79
C ASP A 705 39.49 -14.31 17.25
N MET A 706 39.22 -13.38 16.31
CA MET A 706 38.63 -12.08 16.62
C MET A 706 37.18 -12.18 17.08
N TRP A 707 36.46 -13.23 16.70
CA TRP A 707 35.03 -13.38 16.96
C TRP A 707 34.71 -14.09 18.28
N LYS A 708 35.73 -14.56 19.02
CA LYS A 708 35.60 -15.23 20.33
C LYS A 708 34.50 -16.32 20.30
N ASN A 709 33.44 -16.15 21.09
CA ASN A 709 32.33 -17.10 21.21
C ASN A 709 31.27 -16.93 20.10
N PHE A 710 31.40 -15.92 19.23
CA PHE A 710 30.49 -15.69 18.13
C PHE A 710 30.93 -16.49 16.89
N ARG A 711 30.13 -17.49 16.51
CA ARG A 711 30.48 -18.41 15.42
C ARG A 711 30.14 -17.78 14.08
N VAL A 712 31.17 -17.35 13.34
CA VAL A 712 31.06 -16.78 12.01
C VAL A 712 31.70 -17.70 10.98
N GLN A 713 31.05 -17.87 9.84
CA GLN A 713 31.65 -18.44 8.64
C GLN A 713 31.63 -17.38 7.54
N LEU A 714 32.74 -17.24 6.82
CA LEU A 714 32.89 -16.25 5.76
C LEU A 714 33.23 -16.98 4.45
N VAL A 715 32.68 -16.51 3.33
CA VAL A 715 32.90 -17.07 2.00
C VAL A 715 33.05 -15.95 0.97
N PHE A 716 34.01 -16.08 0.07
CA PHE A 716 34.11 -15.22 -1.11
C PHE A 716 33.24 -15.75 -2.24
N THR A 717 32.49 -14.88 -2.91
CA THR A 717 31.73 -15.23 -4.11
C THR A 717 32.29 -14.52 -5.34
N GLY A 718 32.44 -15.26 -6.44
CA GLY A 718 33.01 -14.77 -7.70
C GLY A 718 32.63 -15.61 -8.92
N GLY A 719 33.08 -15.18 -10.09
CA GLY A 719 32.95 -15.91 -11.34
C GLY A 719 34.32 -16.28 -11.94
N LEU A 720 34.38 -16.31 -13.26
CA LEU A 720 35.55 -16.67 -14.05
C LEU A 720 36.08 -15.48 -14.86
N PRO A 721 37.41 -15.40 -15.12
CA PRO A 721 37.98 -14.33 -15.93
C PRO A 721 37.44 -14.35 -17.37
N THR A 722 37.28 -13.17 -17.96
CA THR A 722 36.68 -12.99 -19.28
C THR A 722 37.70 -13.16 -20.41
N PRO A 723 37.53 -14.10 -21.37
CA PRO A 723 38.54 -14.40 -22.40
C PRO A 723 38.88 -13.21 -23.30
N ASN A 724 37.89 -12.37 -23.63
CA ASN A 724 38.01 -11.20 -24.51
C ASN A 724 37.54 -9.92 -23.80
N GLU A 725 38.09 -9.59 -22.64
CA GLU A 725 37.91 -8.27 -22.01
C GLU A 725 38.29 -7.17 -23.00
N THR A 726 37.28 -6.43 -23.43
CA THR A 726 37.42 -5.10 -24.03
C THR A 726 36.97 -4.09 -23.00
N ASN A 727 37.60 -2.91 -22.99
CA ASN A 727 37.14 -1.80 -22.17
C ASN A 727 35.80 -1.24 -22.66
N THR A 728 35.40 -1.63 -23.86
CA THR A 728 34.21 -1.14 -24.54
C THR A 728 33.15 -2.22 -24.51
N TYR A 729 32.04 -1.93 -23.83
CA TYR A 729 30.85 -2.77 -23.79
C TYR A 729 29.77 -2.15 -24.68
N HIS A 730 29.11 -2.97 -25.49
CA HIS A 730 28.01 -2.55 -26.34
C HIS A 730 26.68 -2.91 -25.67
N PHE A 731 25.83 -1.92 -25.42
CA PHE A 731 24.48 -2.09 -24.86
C PHE A 731 23.48 -1.30 -25.70
N ASP A 732 22.51 -1.97 -26.33
CA ASP A 732 21.47 -1.34 -27.15
C ASP A 732 21.98 -0.27 -28.13
N GLY A 733 23.13 -0.54 -28.76
CA GLY A 733 23.79 0.38 -29.71
C GLY A 733 24.73 1.42 -29.09
N PHE A 734 24.86 1.49 -27.77
CA PHE A 734 25.76 2.41 -27.05
C PHE A 734 27.04 1.73 -26.58
N MET A 735 28.17 2.41 -26.74
CA MET A 735 29.45 1.98 -26.20
C MET A 735 29.70 2.61 -24.83
N THR A 736 29.98 1.79 -23.82
CA THR A 736 30.35 2.25 -22.47
C THR A 736 31.69 1.68 -22.03
N THR A 737 32.49 2.52 -21.40
CA THR A 737 33.78 2.21 -20.79
C THR A 737 33.69 2.46 -19.27
N PRO A 738 33.81 1.43 -18.42
CA PRO A 738 33.85 1.61 -16.96
C PRO A 738 35.05 2.46 -16.52
N THR A 739 34.91 3.21 -15.42
CA THR A 739 35.96 4.05 -14.83
C THR A 739 37.14 3.25 -14.25
N ILE A 740 38.25 3.95 -14.04
CA ILE A 740 39.67 3.53 -14.05
C ILE A 740 40.09 2.39 -13.08
N ASP A 741 39.34 2.10 -12.01
CA ASP A 741 39.86 1.30 -10.88
C ASP A 741 39.92 -0.22 -11.14
N ALA A 742 38.91 -0.81 -11.78
CA ALA A 742 38.95 -2.23 -12.16
C ALA A 742 40.05 -2.52 -13.19
N MET A 743 40.36 -1.52 -14.03
CA MET A 743 41.38 -1.59 -15.05
C MET A 743 42.79 -1.60 -14.45
N GLN A 744 43.04 -0.76 -13.42
CA GLN A 744 44.33 -0.70 -12.71
C GLN A 744 44.72 -2.03 -12.04
N LEU A 745 43.75 -2.79 -11.53
CA LEU A 745 44.01 -4.11 -10.93
C LEU A 745 44.24 -5.21 -11.99
N SER A 746 43.52 -5.18 -13.11
CA SER A 746 43.78 -6.12 -14.23
C SER A 746 45.10 -5.83 -14.96
N SER A 747 45.50 -4.55 -15.05
CA SER A 747 46.76 -4.12 -15.68
C SER A 747 47.97 -4.23 -14.76
N LYS A 748 47.77 -4.23 -13.43
CA LYS A 748 48.82 -4.51 -12.42
C LYS A 748 49.29 -5.96 -12.43
N HIS A 749 48.45 -6.88 -12.88
CA HIS A 749 48.81 -8.28 -12.99
C HIS A 749 49.17 -8.59 -14.45
N ASP A 750 50.47 -8.61 -14.74
CA ASP A 750 51.09 -9.08 -16.00
C ASP A 750 50.93 -10.62 -16.17
N VAL A 751 49.75 -11.12 -15.83
CA VAL A 751 49.46 -12.51 -15.53
C VAL A 751 48.30 -12.88 -16.44
N SER A 752 48.59 -13.59 -17.52
CA SER A 752 47.58 -14.00 -18.51
C SER A 752 46.28 -14.50 -17.84
N LYS A 753 45.11 -14.35 -18.44
CA LYS A 753 43.81 -14.81 -17.88
C LYS A 753 43.83 -16.28 -17.44
N TRP A 754 44.61 -17.09 -18.16
CA TRP A 754 44.96 -18.46 -17.81
C TRP A 754 45.73 -18.58 -16.48
N SER A 755 46.68 -17.68 -16.25
CA SER A 755 47.40 -17.56 -15.00
C SER A 755 46.51 -17.05 -13.86
N ALA A 756 45.62 -16.07 -14.09
CA ALA A 756 44.67 -15.60 -13.08
C ALA A 756 43.72 -16.72 -12.60
N VAL A 757 43.15 -17.50 -13.52
CA VAL A 757 42.29 -18.65 -13.13
C VAL A 757 43.07 -19.75 -12.41
N LYS A 758 44.37 -19.95 -12.72
CA LYS A 758 45.24 -20.86 -11.98
C LYS A 758 45.53 -20.37 -10.56
N ILE A 759 45.79 -19.07 -10.39
CA ILE A 759 45.98 -18.47 -9.06
C ILE A 759 44.68 -18.62 -8.25
N LEU A 760 43.53 -18.32 -8.84
CA LEU A 760 42.22 -18.49 -8.23
C LEU A 760 41.95 -19.96 -7.83
N SER A 761 42.28 -20.91 -8.71
CA SER A 761 42.16 -22.35 -8.44
C SER A 761 43.02 -22.77 -7.24
N ASN A 762 44.30 -22.39 -7.24
CA ASN A 762 45.22 -22.65 -6.13
C ASN A 762 44.76 -21.99 -4.82
N GLU A 763 44.34 -20.73 -4.87
CA GLU A 763 43.79 -20.01 -3.72
C GLU A 763 42.57 -20.73 -3.14
N SER A 764 41.61 -21.10 -4.00
CA SER A 764 40.40 -21.80 -3.59
C SER A 764 40.70 -23.15 -2.94
N LYS A 765 41.79 -23.81 -3.36
CA LYS A 765 42.26 -25.09 -2.82
C LYS A 765 42.92 -24.92 -1.45
N ILE A 766 43.67 -23.85 -1.25
CA ILE A 766 44.38 -23.56 0.01
C ILE A 766 43.39 -23.17 1.10
N TYR A 767 42.44 -22.27 0.78
CA TYR A 767 41.60 -21.63 1.80
C TYR A 767 40.20 -22.26 1.95
N ASP A 768 39.71 -23.00 0.95
CA ASP A 768 38.39 -23.67 0.96
C ASP A 768 37.20 -22.72 1.25
N ASP A 769 37.35 -21.43 0.99
CA ASP A 769 36.42 -20.35 1.34
C ASP A 769 35.80 -19.65 0.12
N MET A 770 35.71 -20.33 -1.02
CA MET A 770 35.27 -19.74 -2.28
C MET A 770 34.03 -20.43 -2.86
N LEU A 771 33.03 -19.64 -3.23
CA LEU A 771 31.90 -19.98 -4.08
C LEU A 771 32.14 -19.38 -5.47
N ILE A 772 32.36 -20.22 -6.48
CA ILE A 772 32.70 -19.75 -7.83
C ILE A 772 31.69 -20.27 -8.83
N GLY A 773 31.08 -19.36 -9.60
CA GLY A 773 30.13 -19.66 -10.66
C GLY A 773 30.77 -19.77 -12.04
N ALA A 774 30.16 -20.54 -12.94
CA ALA A 774 30.55 -20.63 -14.36
C ALA A 774 29.99 -19.45 -15.18
N PHE A 775 30.24 -18.23 -14.74
CA PHE A 775 29.89 -17.02 -15.49
C PHE A 775 31.09 -16.07 -15.52
N HIS A 776 31.09 -15.19 -16.52
CA HIS A 776 32.08 -14.14 -16.66
C HIS A 776 31.98 -13.13 -15.52
N ASP A 777 33.03 -12.98 -14.71
CA ASP A 777 33.02 -12.09 -13.56
C ASP A 777 33.29 -10.63 -13.98
N THR A 778 32.22 -9.93 -14.32
CA THR A 778 32.24 -8.54 -14.75
C THR A 778 31.27 -7.72 -13.90
N TYR A 779 31.41 -6.39 -13.93
CA TYR A 779 30.48 -5.49 -13.25
C TYR A 779 29.02 -5.72 -13.69
N PHE A 780 28.79 -6.00 -14.98
CA PHE A 780 27.47 -6.29 -15.52
C PHE A 780 26.88 -7.64 -15.04
N ASN A 781 27.71 -8.55 -14.54
CA ASN A 781 27.28 -9.84 -13.99
C ASN A 781 27.23 -9.86 -12.45
N LEU A 782 27.27 -8.69 -11.78
CA LEU A 782 27.11 -8.61 -10.33
C LEU A 782 25.77 -9.18 -9.84
N THR A 783 24.69 -8.97 -10.60
CA THR A 783 23.38 -9.58 -10.28
C THR A 783 23.45 -11.11 -10.36
N THR A 784 24.14 -11.67 -11.35
CA THR A 784 24.40 -13.12 -11.48
C THR A 784 25.18 -13.66 -10.29
N LYS A 785 26.21 -12.93 -9.84
CA LYS A 785 26.99 -13.25 -8.64
C LYS A 785 26.15 -13.22 -7.35
N MET A 786 25.26 -12.24 -7.22
CA MET A 786 24.31 -12.17 -6.11
C MET A 786 23.32 -13.35 -6.13
N MET A 787 22.77 -13.68 -7.31
CA MET A 787 21.86 -14.81 -7.47
C MET A 787 22.51 -16.15 -7.16
N LEU A 788 23.77 -16.37 -7.57
CA LEU A 788 24.56 -17.56 -7.20
C LEU A 788 24.63 -17.70 -5.67
N SER A 789 24.95 -16.60 -5.00
CA SER A 789 25.12 -16.54 -3.54
C SER A 789 23.81 -16.85 -2.80
N LEU A 790 22.70 -16.26 -3.24
CA LEU A 790 21.38 -16.49 -2.65
C LEU A 790 20.91 -17.93 -2.85
N ARG A 791 21.09 -18.50 -4.05
CA ARG A 791 20.72 -19.90 -4.33
C ARG A 791 21.58 -20.88 -3.54
N TRP A 792 22.89 -20.62 -3.42
CA TRP A 792 23.78 -21.43 -2.58
C TRP A 792 23.39 -21.35 -1.10
N ALA A 793 23.19 -20.15 -0.55
CA ALA A 793 22.81 -19.98 0.84
C ALA A 793 21.47 -20.67 1.18
N THR A 794 20.49 -20.58 0.27
CA THR A 794 19.19 -21.23 0.44
C THR A 794 19.32 -22.75 0.48
N ASN A 795 20.15 -23.34 -0.38
CA ASN A 795 20.26 -24.79 -0.50
C ASN A 795 21.19 -25.43 0.54
N PHE A 796 22.20 -24.70 1.00
CA PHE A 796 23.27 -25.29 1.83
C PHE A 796 23.35 -24.69 3.24
N CYS A 797 22.99 -23.40 3.41
CA CYS A 797 23.25 -22.67 4.65
C CYS A 797 22.03 -22.40 5.53
N ILE A 798 20.81 -22.42 4.99
CA ILE A 798 19.63 -21.88 5.68
C ILE A 798 19.29 -22.61 6.99
N SER A 799 19.64 -23.90 7.08
CA SER A 799 19.50 -24.70 8.30
C SER A 799 20.62 -24.46 9.33
N GLN A 800 21.73 -23.82 8.92
CA GLN A 800 22.95 -23.69 9.73
C GLN A 800 23.11 -22.30 10.36
N SER A 801 22.51 -21.25 9.79
CA SER A 801 22.63 -19.87 10.29
C SER A 801 21.30 -19.11 10.27
N PRO A 802 20.95 -18.38 11.34
CA PRO A 802 19.78 -17.49 11.35
C PRO A 802 20.04 -16.14 10.64
N LEU A 803 21.30 -15.81 10.34
CA LEU A 803 21.70 -14.51 9.82
C LEU A 803 22.71 -14.64 8.67
N PHE A 804 22.51 -13.82 7.64
CA PHE A 804 23.38 -13.69 6.48
C PHE A 804 23.76 -12.22 6.27
N LEU A 805 25.03 -11.94 6.04
CA LEU A 805 25.56 -10.60 5.75
C LEU A 805 26.23 -10.63 4.39
N PHE A 806 25.89 -9.68 3.51
CA PHE A 806 26.52 -9.51 2.20
C PHE A 806 27.34 -8.23 2.20
N ILE A 807 28.63 -8.35 1.89
CA ILE A 807 29.57 -7.20 1.82
C ILE A 807 30.38 -7.26 0.53
N ASP A 808 30.97 -6.14 0.16
CA ASP A 808 32.04 -6.08 -0.85
C ASP A 808 33.41 -6.34 -0.17
N ASP A 809 34.47 -6.52 -0.96
CA ASP A 809 35.80 -6.88 -0.48
C ASP A 809 36.72 -5.67 -0.16
N ASP A 810 36.20 -4.44 -0.27
CA ASP A 810 36.87 -3.16 -0.01
C ASP A 810 36.36 -2.40 1.23
#